data_AF-A0A4Z0YL02-F1
#
_entry.id   AF-A0A4Z0YL02-F1
#
_cell.length_a   1.000
_cell.length_b   1.000
_cell.length_c   1.000
_cell.angle_alpha   90.00
_cell.angle_beta   90.00
_cell.angle_gamma   90.00
#
_symmetry.space_group_name_H-M   'P 1'
#
loop_
_entity.id
_entity.type
_entity.pdbx_description
1 polymer ?
#
loop_
_entity_poly.entity_id
_entity_poly.type
_entity_poly.pdbx_seq_one_letter_code
_entity_poly.pdbx_strand_id
1 'polypeptide(L)'
;MLETSLGSGGGMVGFSGTALPDADDTAKAITALHYLGRDMSVDSLLQAYEGESCFKTYPGERNSSISANCNVLICLLTRDDPMAFCVQITKILHFVSRQLILGASNEKWHCHRFYWQMLLAEAFALLHSPGKSKLLHEIFHANTLLQEEINQISLHMLIGIISTQQLDGCWDETCEVTAYAVLTLSSLLRLPLVAAQGGITRRVLKIMEAGKSYLMVHRDQWSTGRHIWIEKVTYASTILSEAYCIAAAVVPVPSSEVHDWFSESPSSSKTADRRIRGAQKIIQATQLFVSADKDILGIAEAQARYSMSYLERQRLDIFPRDNMSEDKYLTFIPLTWTTCSSINNGVVGIGVLREMMVLSMLNYQVDEFMETAVVGELAEEPDSVKSMVRQLFREIKTSLNAEKGVRGAVPSLPVKANGTEDSKLKHIKTILSRYITHILRNPTVLQSPHRIQQWLATELEKFLLAHVTQAADNHRLRSSKTSQEKNLSSPAPHEQSSLNQTFHNWVRSTSADHTSCSFSFIFYICLVANKRAGIFTTPKVAYVAEDFCCRLAGLVRMYNDYGSIKRDRMEANLNSMDFPEFAESKSEMDDLMWIAEYERRAVESALAQLRAELEAKGQNEVAMALRLFYNVADLYGLIYVQKDIATQLR
;
A
#
# COMPACT_ATOMS: atom_id res chain seq x y z
N MET A 1 47.02 8.71 -0.33
CA MET A 1 46.26 9.43 0.73
C MET A 1 45.18 8.52 1.31
N LEU A 2 44.15 8.11 0.56
CA LEU A 2 43.06 7.26 1.08
C LEU A 2 43.54 5.90 1.64
N GLU A 3 44.40 5.19 0.90
CA GLU A 3 45.05 3.95 1.35
C GLU A 3 45.85 4.15 2.63
N THR A 4 46.63 5.25 2.71
CA THR A 4 47.40 5.62 3.90
C THR A 4 46.50 5.89 5.11
N SER A 5 45.36 6.57 4.89
CA SER A 5 44.38 6.86 5.94
C SER A 5 43.73 5.58 6.46
N LEU A 6 43.31 4.68 5.57
CA LEU A 6 42.77 3.35 5.94
C LEU A 6 43.80 2.53 6.70
N GLY A 7 45.05 2.48 6.23
CA GLY A 7 46.13 1.77 6.91
C GLY A 7 46.40 2.32 8.31
N SER A 8 46.46 3.65 8.45
CA SER A 8 46.69 4.33 9.74
C SER A 8 45.52 4.17 10.70
N GLY A 9 44.29 4.08 10.18
CA GLY A 9 43.06 3.87 10.94
C GLY A 9 42.71 2.41 11.21
N GLY A 10 43.64 1.46 10.99
CA GLY A 10 43.40 0.04 11.25
C GLY A 10 42.35 -0.60 10.33
N GLY A 11 42.28 -0.15 9.07
CA GLY A 11 41.29 -0.59 8.09
C GLY A 11 39.95 0.16 8.15
N MET A 12 39.87 1.24 8.93
CA MET A 12 38.67 2.08 9.04
C MET A 12 39.02 3.56 8.85
N VAL A 13 38.06 4.34 8.33
CA VAL A 13 38.16 5.79 8.18
C VAL A 13 36.82 6.45 8.49
N GLY A 14 36.87 7.75 8.76
CA GLY A 14 35.68 8.60 8.80
C GLY A 14 35.85 9.78 7.85
N PHE A 15 34.91 10.71 7.89
CA PHE A 15 34.82 11.87 6.99
C PHE A 15 36.13 12.69 6.84
N SER A 16 36.98 12.68 7.87
CA SER A 16 38.33 13.24 7.80
C SER A 16 39.32 12.42 8.61
N GLY A 17 40.62 12.65 8.40
CA GLY A 17 41.69 11.92 9.14
C GLY A 17 41.70 12.13 10.66
N THR A 18 40.90 13.06 11.18
CA THR A 18 40.73 13.30 12.63
C THR A 18 39.33 12.97 13.13
N ALA A 19 38.41 12.64 12.23
CA ALA A 19 37.05 12.26 12.59
C ALA A 19 37.03 10.82 13.11
N LEU A 20 36.03 10.51 13.93
CA LEU A 20 35.77 9.15 14.35
C LEU A 20 35.44 8.31 13.10
N PRO A 21 36.04 7.12 12.92
CA PRO A 21 35.67 6.24 11.84
C PRO A 21 34.21 5.79 11.90
N ASP A 22 33.63 5.53 10.74
CA ASP A 22 32.27 5.05 10.60
C ASP A 22 32.12 4.07 9.43
N ALA A 23 31.02 3.33 9.42
CA ALA A 23 30.77 2.31 8.40
C ALA A 23 30.54 2.88 7.00
N ASP A 24 29.99 4.10 6.90
CA ASP A 24 29.61 4.70 5.63
C ASP A 24 30.85 5.12 4.84
N ASP A 25 31.70 5.94 5.47
CA ASP A 25 32.96 6.41 4.90
C ASP A 25 33.96 5.26 4.71
N THR A 26 34.03 4.31 5.66
CA THR A 26 34.90 3.13 5.52
C THR A 26 34.49 2.28 4.31
N ALA A 27 33.20 1.98 4.14
CA ALA A 27 32.72 1.19 3.02
C ALA A 27 32.96 1.90 1.67
N LYS A 28 32.71 3.21 1.60
CA LYS A 28 33.01 4.01 0.39
C LYS A 28 34.50 4.04 0.08
N ALA A 29 35.36 4.19 1.09
CA ALA A 29 36.81 4.21 0.90
C ALA A 29 37.36 2.88 0.36
N ILE A 30 36.92 1.76 0.93
CA ILE A 30 37.28 0.40 0.47
C ILE A 30 36.78 0.15 -0.95
N THR A 31 35.57 0.61 -1.28
CA THR A 31 34.99 0.49 -2.63
C THR A 31 35.79 1.32 -3.64
N ALA A 32 36.12 2.57 -3.30
CA ALA A 32 36.89 3.45 -4.18
C ALA A 32 38.29 2.90 -4.48
N LEU A 33 38.98 2.35 -3.48
CA LEU A 33 40.29 1.71 -3.67
C LEU A 33 40.19 0.46 -4.55
N HIS A 34 39.15 -0.36 -4.38
CA HIS A 34 38.94 -1.52 -5.24
C HIS A 34 38.75 -1.12 -6.71
N TYR A 35 37.98 -0.06 -7.01
CA TYR A 35 37.87 0.47 -8.36
C TYR A 35 39.19 1.04 -8.93
N LEU A 36 40.16 1.36 -8.07
CA LEU A 36 41.51 1.75 -8.46
C LEU A 36 42.48 0.55 -8.54
N GLY A 37 41.97 -0.69 -8.46
CA GLY A 37 42.76 -1.92 -8.49
C GLY A 37 43.55 -2.18 -7.20
N ARG A 38 43.06 -1.66 -6.06
CA ARG A 38 43.66 -1.84 -4.73
C ARG A 38 42.68 -2.57 -3.82
N ASP A 39 42.95 -3.84 -3.54
CA ASP A 39 42.11 -4.62 -2.65
C ASP A 39 42.47 -4.39 -1.18
N MET A 40 41.47 -3.93 -0.43
CA MET A 40 41.53 -3.73 1.01
C MET A 40 40.62 -4.74 1.71
N SER A 41 41.06 -5.25 2.86
CA SER A 41 40.22 -6.11 3.69
C SER A 41 39.00 -5.35 4.23
N VAL A 42 37.87 -6.05 4.35
CA VAL A 42 36.63 -5.57 4.98
C VAL A 42 36.51 -6.02 6.44
N ASP A 43 37.48 -6.75 6.99
CA ASP A 43 37.36 -7.38 8.31
C ASP A 43 37.11 -6.36 9.42
N SER A 44 37.84 -5.24 9.42
CA SER A 44 37.65 -4.17 10.41
C SER A 44 36.27 -3.51 10.29
N LEU A 45 35.74 -3.36 9.06
CA LEU A 45 34.39 -2.86 8.82
C LEU A 45 33.35 -3.83 9.42
N LEU A 46 33.51 -5.13 9.19
CA LEU A 46 32.60 -6.14 9.73
C LEU A 46 32.66 -6.18 11.26
N GLN A 47 33.86 -6.28 11.82
CA GLN A 47 34.05 -6.41 13.26
C GLN A 47 33.53 -5.20 14.06
N ALA A 48 33.71 -3.98 13.54
CA ALA A 48 33.35 -2.77 14.27
C ALA A 48 31.86 -2.41 14.16
N TYR A 49 31.23 -2.70 13.02
CA TYR A 49 29.93 -2.11 12.67
C TYR A 49 28.81 -3.13 12.44
N GLU A 50 29.11 -4.42 12.29
CA GLU A 50 28.09 -5.45 12.14
C GLU A 50 27.25 -5.57 13.42
N GLY A 51 25.95 -5.33 13.32
CA GLY A 51 24.98 -5.56 14.38
C GLY A 51 24.17 -6.84 14.17
N GLU A 52 23.21 -7.05 15.07
CA GLU A 52 22.32 -8.22 15.03
C GLU A 52 21.51 -8.28 13.73
N SER A 53 20.82 -7.19 13.37
CA SER A 53 19.92 -7.14 12.23
C SER A 53 20.40 -6.27 11.07
N CYS A 54 21.46 -5.48 11.25
CA CYS A 54 21.94 -4.51 10.27
C CYS A 54 23.34 -4.00 10.66
N PHE A 55 23.96 -3.18 9.80
CA PHE A 55 25.17 -2.45 10.13
C PHE A 55 24.82 -1.10 10.77
N LYS A 56 25.60 -0.73 11.79
CA LYS A 56 25.54 0.58 12.43
C LYS A 56 26.48 1.53 11.70
N THR A 57 26.10 2.80 11.54
CA THR A 57 27.05 3.82 11.06
C THR A 57 28.15 4.05 12.09
N TYR A 58 27.77 4.31 13.35
CA TYR A 58 28.71 4.45 14.47
C TYR A 58 28.46 3.38 15.55
N PRO A 59 29.51 2.94 16.28
CA PRO A 59 29.33 2.04 17.42
C PRO A 59 28.45 2.71 18.48
N GLY A 60 27.44 1.99 18.97
CA GLY A 60 26.53 2.48 20.01
C GLY A 60 25.38 3.39 19.53
N GLU A 61 25.22 3.60 18.21
CA GLU A 61 24.07 4.36 17.70
C GLU A 61 22.73 3.66 17.97
N ARG A 62 21.67 4.45 18.10
CA ARG A 62 20.30 3.94 18.33
C ARG A 62 19.55 3.63 17.04
N ASN A 63 19.76 4.43 15.99
CA ASN A 63 19.03 4.34 14.72
C ASN A 63 20.01 4.09 13.57
N SER A 64 19.83 2.96 12.88
CA SER A 64 20.61 2.59 11.71
C SER A 64 20.25 3.44 10.48
N SER A 65 21.20 3.64 9.57
CA SER A 65 20.99 4.38 8.31
C SER A 65 20.81 3.43 7.13
N ILE A 66 19.88 3.77 6.22
CA ILE A 66 19.66 3.03 4.98
C ILE A 66 20.86 3.23 4.05
N SER A 67 21.28 4.48 3.79
CA SER A 67 22.43 4.77 2.93
C SER A 67 23.73 4.12 3.41
N ALA A 68 24.01 4.14 4.72
CA ALA A 68 25.18 3.46 5.27
C ALA A 68 25.14 1.94 5.03
N ASN A 69 23.99 1.31 5.25
CA ASN A 69 23.82 -0.12 4.94
C ASN A 69 23.92 -0.40 3.43
N CYS A 70 23.40 0.47 2.56
CA CYS A 70 23.57 0.35 1.12
C CYS A 70 25.05 0.46 0.72
N ASN A 71 25.83 1.36 1.32
CA ASN A 71 27.25 1.50 1.04
C ASN A 71 28.07 0.29 1.51
N VAL A 72 27.75 -0.27 2.68
CA VAL A 72 28.32 -1.57 3.11
C VAL A 72 27.93 -2.67 2.12
N LEU A 73 26.68 -2.75 1.68
CA LEU A 73 26.21 -3.75 0.73
C LEU A 73 26.94 -3.64 -0.62
N ILE A 74 27.11 -2.43 -1.16
CA ILE A 74 27.90 -2.16 -2.38
C ILE A 74 29.35 -2.61 -2.17
N CYS A 75 29.95 -2.29 -1.03
CA CYS A 75 31.32 -2.70 -0.70
C CYS A 75 31.49 -4.23 -0.71
N LEU A 76 30.58 -4.96 -0.07
CA LEU A 76 30.61 -6.43 -0.04
C LEU A 76 30.35 -7.05 -1.43
N LEU A 77 29.40 -6.48 -2.19
CA LEU A 77 29.07 -6.95 -3.53
C LEU A 77 30.14 -6.65 -4.57
N THR A 78 31.06 -5.72 -4.30
CA THR A 78 32.19 -5.39 -5.19
C THR A 78 33.44 -6.22 -4.88
N ARG A 79 33.45 -7.05 -3.83
CA ARG A 79 34.58 -7.94 -3.59
C ARG A 79 34.69 -9.02 -4.67
N ASP A 80 35.88 -9.59 -4.85
CA ASP A 80 36.13 -10.68 -5.80
C ASP A 80 35.35 -11.96 -5.44
N ASP A 81 35.18 -12.23 -4.14
CA ASP A 81 34.34 -13.32 -3.63
C ASP A 81 33.22 -12.79 -2.71
N PRO A 82 32.10 -12.31 -3.28
CA PRO A 82 30.95 -11.89 -2.49
C PRO A 82 30.27 -13.04 -1.74
N MET A 83 30.51 -14.31 -2.13
CA MET A 83 29.89 -15.46 -1.48
C MET A 83 30.37 -15.60 -0.03
N ALA A 84 31.62 -15.24 0.26
CA ALA A 84 32.17 -15.20 1.62
C ALA A 84 31.34 -14.31 2.58
N PHE A 85 30.57 -13.36 2.05
CA PHE A 85 29.76 -12.41 2.81
C PHE A 85 28.25 -12.63 2.65
N CYS A 86 27.81 -13.82 2.19
CA CYS A 86 26.41 -14.11 1.90
C CYS A 86 25.48 -13.82 3.09
N VAL A 87 25.91 -14.14 4.32
CA VAL A 87 25.14 -13.89 5.55
C VAL A 87 24.95 -12.39 5.78
N GLN A 88 26.01 -11.60 5.67
CA GLN A 88 25.99 -10.15 5.84
C GLN A 88 25.15 -9.46 4.75
N ILE A 89 25.29 -9.90 3.50
CA ILE A 89 24.50 -9.42 2.36
C ILE A 89 23.01 -9.69 2.61
N THR A 90 22.65 -10.92 2.97
CA THR A 90 21.26 -11.30 3.27
C THR A 90 20.68 -10.49 4.42
N LYS A 91 21.47 -10.27 5.48
CA LYS A 91 21.10 -9.43 6.63
C LYS A 91 20.77 -8.00 6.20
N ILE A 92 21.63 -7.37 5.39
CA ILE A 92 21.40 -6.01 4.91
C ILE A 92 20.16 -5.94 4.03
N LEU A 93 19.99 -6.89 3.10
CA LEU A 93 18.81 -6.95 2.23
C LEU A 93 17.52 -7.05 3.03
N HIS A 94 17.46 -7.90 4.05
CA HIS A 94 16.31 -7.98 4.96
C HIS A 94 16.06 -6.67 5.70
N PHE A 95 17.11 -6.04 6.22
CA PHE A 95 16.99 -4.76 6.91
C PHE A 95 16.41 -3.68 6.01
N VAL A 96 17.03 -3.42 4.84
CA VAL A 96 16.59 -2.33 3.95
C VAL A 96 15.19 -2.60 3.39
N SER A 97 14.89 -3.83 2.98
CA SER A 97 13.56 -4.19 2.50
C SER A 97 12.50 -3.97 3.57
N ARG A 98 12.75 -4.42 4.81
CA ARG A 98 11.84 -4.22 5.93
C ARG A 98 11.62 -2.73 6.26
N GLN A 99 12.66 -1.90 6.26
CA GLN A 99 12.53 -0.46 6.51
C GLN A 99 11.62 0.21 5.46
N LEU A 100 11.78 -0.15 4.19
CA LEU A 100 11.01 0.42 3.09
C LEU A 100 9.57 -0.10 3.06
N ILE A 101 9.36 -1.39 3.30
CA ILE A 101 8.02 -1.97 3.42
C ILE A 101 7.27 -1.36 4.59
N LEU A 102 7.88 -1.19 5.76
CA LEU A 102 7.21 -0.62 6.93
C LEU A 102 7.05 0.92 6.88
N GLY A 103 7.54 1.57 5.82
CA GLY A 103 7.54 3.03 5.72
C GLY A 103 8.38 3.73 6.79
N ALA A 104 9.38 3.04 7.34
CA ALA A 104 10.28 3.53 8.38
C ALA A 104 11.57 4.16 7.81
N SER A 105 11.52 4.65 6.56
CA SER A 105 12.67 5.11 5.78
C SER A 105 13.23 6.48 6.20
N ASN A 106 13.51 6.66 7.48
CA ASN A 106 14.14 7.87 8.00
C ASN A 106 15.65 7.82 7.70
N GLU A 107 16.03 8.35 6.54
CA GLU A 107 17.44 8.64 6.26
C GLU A 107 17.92 9.77 7.17
N LYS A 108 19.12 9.61 7.74
CA LYS A 108 19.71 10.53 8.73
C LYS A 108 20.83 11.38 8.17
N TRP A 109 21.39 11.01 7.01
CA TRP A 109 22.54 11.70 6.42
C TRP A 109 22.20 12.58 5.22
N HIS A 110 20.98 12.44 4.66
CA HIS A 110 20.57 13.18 3.47
C HIS A 110 19.07 13.49 3.49
N CYS A 111 18.69 14.71 3.12
CA CYS A 111 17.30 15.19 3.12
C CYS A 111 16.47 14.61 1.97
N HIS A 112 17.10 14.39 0.80
CA HIS A 112 16.38 13.95 -0.39
C HIS A 112 16.42 12.41 -0.55
N ARG A 113 15.26 11.79 -0.78
CA ARG A 113 15.12 10.33 -0.88
C ARG A 113 15.91 9.70 -2.04
N PHE A 114 16.10 10.44 -3.13
CA PHE A 114 16.81 9.92 -4.31
C PHE A 114 18.27 9.54 -4.02
N TYR A 115 18.89 10.12 -2.99
CA TYR A 115 20.24 9.74 -2.60
C TYR A 115 20.33 8.28 -2.18
N TRP A 116 19.51 7.84 -1.21
CA TRP A 116 19.52 6.45 -0.78
C TRP A 116 18.89 5.51 -1.83
N GLN A 117 17.94 5.98 -2.63
CA GLN A 117 17.36 5.18 -3.74
C GLN A 117 18.41 4.87 -4.81
N MET A 118 19.28 5.82 -5.12
CA MET A 118 20.41 5.62 -6.02
C MET A 118 21.33 4.51 -5.50
N LEU A 119 21.76 4.60 -4.23
CA LEU A 119 22.63 3.60 -3.62
C LEU A 119 21.97 2.22 -3.58
N LEU A 120 20.66 2.16 -3.24
CA LEU A 120 19.93 0.90 -3.20
C LEU A 120 19.77 0.28 -4.58
N ALA A 121 19.44 1.08 -5.60
CA ALA A 121 19.33 0.60 -6.97
C ALA A 121 20.68 0.11 -7.49
N GLU A 122 21.78 0.81 -7.18
CA GLU A 122 23.14 0.38 -7.50
C GLU A 122 23.44 -0.97 -6.84
N ALA A 123 23.14 -1.13 -5.55
CA ALA A 123 23.33 -2.37 -4.83
C ALA A 123 22.52 -3.54 -5.44
N PHE A 124 21.25 -3.30 -5.79
CA PHE A 124 20.42 -4.32 -6.46
C PHE A 124 20.96 -4.68 -7.85
N ALA A 125 21.44 -3.71 -8.62
CA ALA A 125 22.05 -3.97 -9.92
C ALA A 125 23.38 -4.73 -9.78
N LEU A 126 24.18 -4.42 -8.77
CA LEU A 126 25.38 -5.16 -8.43
C LEU A 126 25.04 -6.60 -8.02
N LEU A 127 23.99 -6.81 -7.22
CA LEU A 127 23.53 -8.14 -6.81
C LEU A 127 23.15 -9.02 -8.02
N HIS A 128 22.57 -8.42 -9.07
CA HIS A 128 22.19 -9.08 -10.32
C HIS A 128 23.27 -9.04 -11.42
N SER A 129 24.48 -8.57 -11.11
CA SER A 129 25.56 -8.50 -12.09
C SER A 129 26.08 -9.90 -12.49
N PRO A 130 26.69 -10.04 -13.69
CA PRO A 130 27.23 -11.32 -14.15
C PRO A 130 28.19 -11.96 -13.14
N GLY A 131 28.16 -13.28 -13.03
CA GLY A 131 29.01 -14.05 -12.10
C GLY A 131 28.42 -14.28 -10.71
N LYS A 132 27.26 -13.68 -10.37
CA LYS A 132 26.65 -13.78 -9.02
C LYS A 132 25.48 -14.76 -8.91
N SER A 133 25.23 -15.59 -9.93
CA SER A 133 24.09 -16.52 -9.94
C SER A 133 24.07 -17.49 -8.76
N LYS A 134 25.24 -17.95 -8.30
CA LYS A 134 25.34 -18.81 -7.10
C LYS A 134 24.92 -18.06 -5.82
N LEU A 135 25.36 -16.81 -5.67
CA LEU A 135 25.00 -15.97 -4.53
C LEU A 135 23.49 -15.70 -4.52
N LEU A 136 22.92 -15.32 -5.68
CA LEU A 136 21.48 -15.11 -5.83
C LEU A 136 20.68 -16.35 -5.43
N HIS A 137 21.10 -17.53 -5.89
CA HIS A 137 20.47 -18.79 -5.52
C HIS A 137 20.53 -19.03 -4.02
N GLU A 138 21.69 -18.87 -3.39
CA GLU A 138 21.87 -19.07 -1.94
C GLU A 138 20.96 -18.13 -1.13
N ILE A 139 20.90 -16.85 -1.50
CA ILE A 139 20.07 -15.86 -0.82
C ILE A 139 18.58 -16.18 -1.01
N PHE A 140 18.13 -16.36 -2.25
CA PHE A 140 16.69 -16.38 -2.55
C PHE A 140 16.04 -17.76 -2.45
N HIS A 141 16.80 -18.86 -2.52
CA HIS A 141 16.25 -20.21 -2.31
C HIS A 141 15.60 -20.35 -0.93
N ALA A 142 16.24 -19.81 0.11
CA ALA A 142 15.69 -19.80 1.47
C ALA A 142 14.83 -18.55 1.78
N ASN A 143 14.83 -17.53 0.92
CA ASN A 143 14.19 -16.23 1.16
C ASN A 143 13.39 -15.74 -0.05
N THR A 144 12.46 -16.56 -0.56
CA THR A 144 11.63 -16.20 -1.73
C THR A 144 10.86 -14.88 -1.53
N LEU A 145 10.35 -14.64 -0.33
CA LEU A 145 9.68 -13.38 0.03
C LEU A 145 10.59 -12.14 -0.13
N LEU A 146 11.88 -12.28 0.20
CA LEU A 146 12.84 -11.19 0.08
C LEU A 146 13.05 -10.82 -1.39
N GLN A 147 13.08 -11.81 -2.29
CA GLN A 147 13.18 -11.56 -3.73
C GLN A 147 11.96 -10.77 -4.24
N GLU A 148 10.75 -11.17 -3.85
CA GLU A 148 9.53 -10.46 -4.21
C GLU A 148 9.50 -9.03 -3.65
N GLU A 149 9.99 -8.83 -2.43
CA GLU A 149 10.12 -7.50 -1.81
C GLU A 149 11.07 -6.59 -2.57
N ILE A 150 12.26 -7.08 -2.92
CA ILE A 150 13.24 -6.33 -3.72
C ILE A 150 12.64 -5.93 -5.07
N ASN A 151 11.90 -6.82 -5.71
CA ASN A 151 11.22 -6.52 -6.97
C ASN A 151 10.11 -5.47 -6.81
N GLN A 152 9.28 -5.58 -5.76
CA GLN A 152 8.26 -4.58 -5.46
C GLN A 152 8.86 -3.20 -5.15
N ILE A 153 9.94 -3.16 -4.37
CA ILE A 153 10.67 -1.93 -4.03
C ILE A 153 11.21 -1.29 -5.31
N SER A 154 11.85 -2.07 -6.18
CA SER A 154 12.40 -1.59 -7.45
C SER A 154 11.33 -0.97 -8.36
N LEU A 155 10.18 -1.64 -8.50
CA LEU A 155 9.04 -1.13 -9.28
C LEU A 155 8.43 0.13 -8.66
N HIS A 156 8.33 0.19 -7.32
CA HIS A 156 7.81 1.36 -6.62
C HIS A 156 8.72 2.59 -6.78
N MET A 157 10.05 2.41 -6.66
CA MET A 157 11.03 3.48 -6.94
C MET A 157 10.91 3.96 -8.39
N LEU A 158 10.72 3.04 -9.34
CA LEU A 158 10.57 3.38 -10.74
C LEU A 158 9.33 4.24 -11.01
N ILE A 159 8.17 3.86 -10.45
CA ILE A 159 6.94 4.67 -10.53
C ILE A 159 7.20 6.06 -9.95
N GLY A 160 7.77 6.13 -8.73
CA GLY A 160 8.02 7.41 -8.05
C GLY A 160 8.94 8.35 -8.84
N ILE A 161 10.03 7.83 -9.42
CA ILE A 161 10.97 8.66 -10.21
C ILE A 161 10.32 9.13 -11.50
N ILE A 162 9.71 8.24 -12.29
CA ILE A 162 9.08 8.61 -13.57
C ILE A 162 7.97 9.63 -13.35
N SER A 163 7.11 9.42 -12.35
CA SER A 163 5.94 10.29 -12.11
C SER A 163 6.29 11.67 -11.55
N THR A 164 7.52 11.89 -11.08
CA THR A 164 7.94 13.16 -10.48
C THR A 164 8.91 13.97 -11.33
N GLN A 165 9.27 13.48 -12.53
CA GLN A 165 10.10 14.26 -13.44
C GLN A 165 9.33 15.48 -13.93
N GLN A 166 9.96 16.65 -13.89
CA GLN A 166 9.40 17.88 -14.42
C GLN A 166 9.50 17.93 -15.96
N LEU A 167 8.77 18.86 -16.58
CA LEU A 167 8.70 18.98 -18.04
C LEU A 167 10.05 19.29 -18.71
N ASP A 168 10.96 19.94 -17.98
CA ASP A 168 12.32 20.25 -18.42
C ASP A 168 13.31 19.09 -18.23
N GLY A 169 12.85 17.96 -17.69
CA GLY A 169 13.65 16.77 -17.43
C GLY A 169 14.28 16.72 -16.03
N CYS A 170 14.14 17.76 -15.21
CA CYS A 170 14.74 17.79 -13.88
C CYS A 170 13.90 17.06 -12.82
N TRP A 171 14.54 16.87 -11.67
CA TRP A 171 13.86 16.59 -10.42
C TRP A 171 14.25 17.64 -9.38
N ASP A 172 13.24 18.18 -8.69
CA ASP A 172 13.38 19.15 -7.59
C ASP A 172 14.25 20.39 -7.95
N GLU A 173 14.27 20.79 -9.22
CA GLU A 173 14.97 21.99 -9.72
C GLU A 173 16.48 22.06 -9.39
N THR A 174 17.12 20.90 -9.16
CA THR A 174 18.55 20.86 -8.81
C THR A 174 19.31 19.80 -9.61
N CYS A 175 20.55 20.14 -9.97
CA CYS A 175 21.44 19.23 -10.68
C CYS A 175 21.80 18.00 -9.81
N GLU A 176 22.10 18.20 -8.53
CA GLU A 176 22.47 17.11 -7.61
C GLU A 176 21.33 16.07 -7.46
N VAL A 177 20.08 16.51 -7.27
CA VAL A 177 18.93 15.59 -7.18
C VAL A 177 18.62 14.93 -8.53
N THR A 178 18.73 15.68 -9.62
CA THR A 178 18.56 15.14 -10.98
C THR A 178 19.62 14.06 -11.28
N ALA A 179 20.86 14.26 -10.83
CA ALA A 179 21.92 13.28 -10.96
C ALA A 179 21.61 11.98 -10.20
N TYR A 180 21.11 12.07 -8.97
CA TYR A 180 20.66 10.90 -8.20
C TYR A 180 19.55 10.12 -8.95
N ALA A 181 18.58 10.82 -9.52
CA ALA A 181 17.50 10.18 -10.28
C ALA A 181 18.04 9.46 -11.53
N VAL A 182 18.90 10.11 -12.32
CA VAL A 182 19.53 9.52 -13.52
C VAL A 182 20.33 8.27 -13.17
N LEU A 183 21.15 8.31 -12.12
CA LEU A 183 21.95 7.16 -11.66
C LEU A 183 21.06 6.02 -11.12
N THR A 184 19.94 6.36 -10.46
CA THR A 184 18.94 5.38 -10.03
C THR A 184 18.31 4.68 -11.23
N LEU A 185 17.87 5.42 -12.25
CA LEU A 185 17.28 4.85 -13.47
C LEU A 185 18.27 3.96 -14.23
N SER A 186 19.53 4.40 -14.35
CA SER A 186 20.60 3.59 -14.95
C SER A 186 20.78 2.24 -14.24
N SER A 187 20.72 2.23 -12.91
CA SER A 187 20.84 0.99 -12.14
C SER A 187 19.58 0.12 -12.22
N LEU A 188 18.38 0.71 -12.15
CA LEU A 188 17.12 -0.02 -12.30
C LEU A 188 16.97 -0.68 -13.68
N LEU A 189 17.46 -0.05 -14.75
CA LEU A 189 17.49 -0.63 -16.10
C LEU A 189 18.32 -1.91 -16.21
N ARG A 190 19.28 -2.12 -15.30
CA ARG A 190 20.11 -3.34 -15.24
C ARG A 190 19.43 -4.49 -14.51
N LEU A 191 18.26 -4.26 -13.89
CA LEU A 191 17.52 -5.32 -13.21
C LEU A 191 16.74 -6.17 -14.23
N PRO A 192 16.80 -7.51 -14.13
CA PRO A 192 16.10 -8.39 -15.07
C PRO A 192 14.60 -8.10 -15.20
N LEU A 193 13.93 -7.74 -14.10
CA LEU A 193 12.50 -7.46 -14.09
C LEU A 193 12.10 -6.24 -14.94
N VAL A 194 12.99 -5.24 -15.05
CA VAL A 194 12.75 -4.01 -15.83
C VAL A 194 13.12 -4.27 -17.28
N ALA A 195 14.26 -4.92 -17.48
CA ALA A 195 14.81 -5.23 -18.79
C ALA A 195 13.92 -6.19 -19.60
N ALA A 196 13.25 -7.14 -18.93
CA ALA A 196 12.29 -8.05 -19.54
C ALA A 196 11.00 -7.37 -20.04
N GLN A 197 10.76 -6.09 -19.71
CA GLN A 197 9.55 -5.37 -20.08
C GLN A 197 9.88 -4.29 -21.13
N GLY A 198 9.83 -4.67 -22.41
CA GLY A 198 10.30 -3.83 -23.53
C GLY A 198 9.65 -2.44 -23.63
N GLY A 199 8.36 -2.30 -23.30
CA GLY A 199 7.69 -0.99 -23.26
C GLY A 199 8.23 -0.08 -22.15
N ILE A 200 8.38 -0.63 -20.95
CA ILE A 200 8.90 0.08 -19.77
C ILE A 200 10.33 0.53 -20.00
N THR A 201 11.18 -0.37 -20.52
CA THR A 201 12.58 -0.05 -20.84
C THR A 201 12.68 1.18 -21.74
N ARG A 202 11.88 1.25 -22.82
CA ARG A 202 11.88 2.40 -23.72
C ARG A 202 11.46 3.71 -23.04
N ARG A 203 10.45 3.67 -22.16
CA ARG A 203 10.00 4.84 -21.40
C ARG A 203 11.08 5.33 -20.46
N VAL A 204 11.68 4.42 -19.70
CA VAL A 204 12.73 4.72 -18.72
C VAL A 204 13.96 5.35 -19.40
N LEU A 205 14.35 4.82 -20.56
CA LEU A 205 15.44 5.40 -21.36
C LEU A 205 15.16 6.85 -21.76
N LYS A 206 13.93 7.18 -22.19
CA LYS A 206 13.55 8.56 -22.53
C LYS A 206 13.60 9.50 -21.32
N ILE A 207 13.09 9.05 -20.18
CA ILE A 207 13.09 9.80 -18.92
C ILE A 207 14.54 10.07 -18.47
N MET A 208 15.39 9.05 -18.53
CA MET A 208 16.81 9.15 -18.22
C MET A 208 17.53 10.15 -19.16
N GLU A 209 17.27 10.08 -20.46
CA GLU A 209 17.88 10.99 -21.45
C GLU A 209 17.45 12.45 -21.25
N ALA A 210 16.19 12.69 -20.89
CA ALA A 210 15.71 14.04 -20.54
C ALA A 210 16.45 14.59 -19.30
N GLY A 211 16.64 13.77 -18.27
CA GLY A 211 17.43 14.14 -17.08
C GLY A 211 18.89 14.44 -17.41
N LYS A 212 19.52 13.62 -18.25
CA LYS A 212 20.88 13.88 -18.74
C LYS A 212 20.96 15.18 -19.54
N SER A 213 19.98 15.43 -20.40
CA SER A 213 19.89 16.67 -21.19
C SER A 213 19.79 17.90 -20.29
N TYR A 214 18.95 17.85 -19.25
CA TYR A 214 18.86 18.91 -18.24
C TYR A 214 20.21 19.18 -17.57
N LEU A 215 20.91 18.14 -17.11
CA LEU A 215 22.23 18.28 -16.48
C LEU A 215 23.25 18.92 -17.43
N MET A 216 23.24 18.56 -18.71
CA MET A 216 24.16 19.12 -19.69
C MET A 216 23.90 20.59 -19.99
N VAL A 217 22.62 21.00 -20.01
CA VAL A 217 22.24 22.42 -20.18
C VAL A 217 22.67 23.26 -18.97
N HIS A 218 22.59 22.69 -17.76
CA HIS A 218 22.91 23.38 -16.50
C HIS A 218 24.30 23.02 -15.96
N ARG A 219 25.27 22.77 -16.86
CA ARG A 219 26.62 22.36 -16.50
C ARG A 219 27.36 23.37 -15.62
N ASP A 220 27.09 24.65 -15.82
CA ASP A 220 27.59 25.75 -15.00
C ASP A 220 27.14 25.67 -13.53
N GLN A 221 26.10 24.90 -13.23
CA GLN A 221 25.54 24.73 -11.89
C GLN A 221 25.98 23.45 -11.18
N TRP A 222 26.80 22.60 -11.81
CA TRP A 222 27.20 21.31 -11.23
C TRP A 222 27.93 21.45 -9.89
N SER A 223 28.73 22.50 -9.73
CA SER A 223 29.44 22.81 -8.48
C SER A 223 28.60 23.64 -7.51
N THR A 224 27.32 23.86 -7.78
CA THR A 224 26.39 24.57 -6.88
C THR A 224 25.68 23.57 -5.97
N GLY A 225 26.40 23.09 -4.95
CA GLY A 225 25.84 22.18 -3.95
C GLY A 225 24.64 22.79 -3.21
N ARG A 226 23.71 21.93 -2.78
CA ARG A 226 22.52 22.34 -2.01
C ARG A 226 22.59 21.87 -0.57
N HIS A 227 21.87 22.54 0.33
CA HIS A 227 21.82 22.21 1.75
C HIS A 227 20.94 20.98 2.00
N ILE A 228 21.36 19.84 1.45
CA ILE A 228 20.62 18.57 1.48
C ILE A 228 21.39 17.46 2.20
N TRP A 229 22.65 17.68 2.57
CA TRP A 229 23.43 16.80 3.44
C TRP A 229 23.19 17.16 4.90
N ILE A 230 23.19 16.18 5.80
CA ILE A 230 22.83 16.37 7.21
C ILE A 230 24.04 16.10 8.12
N GLU A 231 24.40 17.08 8.96
CA GLU A 231 25.24 16.90 10.15
C GLU A 231 24.46 17.42 11.38
N LYS A 232 24.96 18.41 12.13
CA LYS A 232 24.18 19.12 13.16
C LYS A 232 23.12 20.02 12.53
N VAL A 233 23.45 20.57 11.38
CA VAL A 233 22.56 21.33 10.49
C VAL A 233 22.72 20.77 9.08
N THR A 234 21.87 21.20 8.15
CA THR A 234 22.09 20.86 6.75
C THR A 234 23.28 21.63 6.19
N TYR A 235 24.03 21.00 5.28
CA TYR A 235 25.16 21.62 4.59
C TYR A 235 25.16 21.24 3.11
N ALA A 236 25.93 22.00 2.32
CA ALA A 236 26.14 21.78 0.90
C ALA A 236 27.57 21.33 0.62
N SER A 237 27.75 20.42 -0.34
CA SER A 237 29.07 20.01 -0.82
C SER A 237 29.16 20.18 -2.33
N THR A 238 29.93 21.19 -2.75
CA THR A 238 30.12 21.51 -4.17
C THR A 238 30.84 20.38 -4.92
N ILE A 239 31.82 19.74 -4.26
CA ILE A 239 32.57 18.61 -4.80
C ILE A 239 31.68 17.38 -4.99
N LEU A 240 30.81 17.08 -4.02
CA LEU A 240 29.89 15.94 -4.15
C LEU A 240 28.86 16.20 -5.25
N SER A 241 28.26 17.39 -5.27
CA SER A 241 27.33 17.79 -6.33
C SER A 241 27.97 17.62 -7.71
N GLU A 242 29.18 18.14 -7.90
CA GLU A 242 29.89 18.05 -9.18
C GLU A 242 30.21 16.60 -9.54
N ALA A 243 30.69 15.79 -8.60
CA ALA A 243 31.00 14.38 -8.81
C ALA A 243 29.76 13.57 -9.25
N TYR A 244 28.61 13.77 -8.59
CA TYR A 244 27.37 13.10 -8.98
C TYR A 244 26.87 13.57 -10.34
N CYS A 245 26.93 14.88 -10.62
CA CYS A 245 26.52 15.42 -11.93
C CYS A 245 27.40 14.88 -13.06
N ILE A 246 28.72 14.80 -12.86
CA ILE A 246 29.65 14.18 -13.82
C ILE A 246 29.28 12.71 -14.02
N ALA A 247 29.13 11.95 -12.93
CA ALA A 247 28.78 10.53 -13.00
C ALA A 247 27.48 10.30 -13.78
N ALA A 248 26.43 11.09 -13.49
CA ALA A 248 25.14 11.01 -14.18
C ALA A 248 25.23 11.44 -15.66
N ALA A 249 26.07 12.42 -16.00
CA ALA A 249 26.27 12.84 -17.38
C ALA A 249 26.98 11.76 -18.22
N VAL A 250 27.96 11.08 -17.64
CA VAL A 250 28.78 10.08 -18.35
C VAL A 250 28.28 8.65 -18.24
N VAL A 251 27.34 8.35 -17.32
CA VAL A 251 26.81 6.99 -17.17
C VAL A 251 26.22 6.51 -18.50
N PRO A 252 26.59 5.31 -18.97
CA PRO A 252 26.09 4.81 -20.24
C PRO A 252 24.58 4.64 -20.16
N VAL A 253 23.91 5.03 -21.24
CA VAL A 253 22.52 4.66 -21.47
C VAL A 253 22.57 3.23 -22.01
N PRO A 254 22.03 2.22 -21.30
CA PRO A 254 22.06 0.85 -21.77
C PRO A 254 21.48 0.75 -23.19
N SER A 255 22.16 0.06 -24.10
CA SER A 255 21.58 -0.25 -25.40
C SER A 255 20.35 -1.14 -25.22
N SER A 256 19.35 -0.99 -26.10
CA SER A 256 18.10 -1.75 -26.05
C SER A 256 18.28 -3.28 -26.23
N GLU A 257 19.50 -3.75 -26.43
CA GLU A 257 19.87 -5.16 -26.52
C GLU A 257 20.11 -5.71 -25.12
N VAL A 258 19.00 -6.00 -24.43
CA VAL A 258 19.03 -6.68 -23.14
C VAL A 258 19.40 -8.15 -23.38
N HIS A 259 20.50 -8.61 -22.78
CA HIS A 259 20.80 -10.03 -22.71
C HIS A 259 19.78 -10.77 -21.84
N ASP A 260 19.22 -11.83 -22.42
CA ASP A 260 18.16 -12.71 -21.92
C ASP A 260 18.64 -13.61 -20.76
N TRP A 261 19.29 -13.03 -19.74
CA TRP A 261 20.02 -13.80 -18.72
C TRP A 261 19.17 -14.29 -17.54
N PHE A 262 17.92 -13.85 -17.41
CA PHE A 262 16.99 -14.37 -16.40
C PHE A 262 15.55 -14.35 -16.92
N SER A 263 15.17 -15.39 -17.64
CA SER A 263 13.82 -15.55 -18.20
C SER A 263 12.84 -16.26 -17.24
N GLU A 264 13.18 -16.44 -15.96
CA GLU A 264 12.28 -17.02 -14.98
C GLU A 264 11.85 -15.96 -13.96
N SER A 265 10.76 -15.27 -14.28
CA SER A 265 9.94 -14.65 -13.23
C SER A 265 9.46 -15.78 -12.32
N PRO A 266 9.63 -15.70 -10.99
CA PRO A 266 9.14 -16.73 -10.11
C PRO A 266 7.61 -16.84 -10.23
N SER A 267 7.14 -18.03 -10.61
CA SER A 267 5.85 -18.60 -10.18
C SER A 267 4.51 -18.05 -10.71
N SER A 268 4.43 -17.10 -11.65
CA SER A 268 3.11 -16.77 -12.20
C SER A 268 2.62 -17.88 -13.14
N SER A 269 1.59 -18.60 -12.72
CA SER A 269 0.87 -19.52 -13.61
C SER A 269 0.36 -18.76 -14.83
N LYS A 270 0.45 -19.33 -16.04
CA LYS A 270 -0.14 -18.76 -17.27
C LYS A 270 -1.61 -18.34 -17.10
N THR A 271 -2.30 -18.98 -16.15
CA THR A 271 -3.68 -18.67 -15.75
C THR A 271 -3.78 -17.35 -14.97
N ALA A 272 -2.89 -17.12 -14.00
CA ALA A 272 -2.82 -15.88 -13.22
C ALA A 272 -2.56 -14.66 -14.11
N ASP A 273 -1.62 -14.79 -15.05
CA ASP A 273 -1.31 -13.75 -16.04
C ASP A 273 -2.52 -13.40 -16.91
N ARG A 274 -3.34 -14.39 -17.29
CA ARG A 274 -4.54 -14.17 -18.08
C ARG A 274 -5.62 -13.42 -17.28
N ARG A 275 -5.78 -13.75 -15.99
CA ARG A 275 -6.73 -13.08 -15.10
C ARG A 275 -6.35 -11.62 -14.91
N ILE A 276 -5.07 -11.34 -14.62
CA ILE A 276 -4.54 -9.98 -14.44
C ILE A 276 -4.76 -9.13 -15.69
N ARG A 277 -4.40 -9.64 -16.88
CA ARG A 277 -4.66 -8.91 -18.14
C ARG A 277 -6.14 -8.65 -18.39
N GLY A 278 -7.02 -9.59 -18.01
CA GLY A 278 -8.46 -9.42 -18.12
C GLY A 278 -8.99 -8.32 -17.21
N ALA A 279 -8.58 -8.31 -15.93
CA ALA A 279 -8.94 -7.29 -14.96
C ALA A 279 -8.39 -5.90 -15.34
N GLN A 280 -7.16 -5.83 -15.83
CA GLN A 280 -6.53 -4.59 -16.28
C GLN A 280 -7.30 -3.93 -17.43
N LYS A 281 -7.80 -4.71 -18.40
CA LYS A 281 -8.62 -4.16 -19.50
C LYS A 281 -9.89 -3.49 -19.01
N ILE A 282 -10.52 -4.04 -17.97
CA ILE A 282 -11.72 -3.47 -17.34
C ILE A 282 -11.33 -2.16 -16.65
N ILE A 283 -10.28 -2.17 -15.83
CA ILE A 283 -9.78 -0.97 -15.14
C ILE A 283 -9.43 0.16 -16.12
N GLN A 284 -8.70 -0.16 -17.19
CA GLN A 284 -8.30 0.81 -18.22
C GLN A 284 -9.47 1.37 -19.03
N ALA A 285 -10.60 0.67 -19.09
CA ALA A 285 -11.80 1.15 -19.76
C ALA A 285 -12.59 2.16 -18.91
N THR A 286 -12.23 2.36 -17.64
CA THR A 286 -12.90 3.35 -16.77
C THR A 286 -12.43 4.77 -17.05
N GLN A 287 -13.30 5.75 -16.77
CA GLN A 287 -13.00 7.17 -16.98
C GLN A 287 -11.77 7.68 -16.22
N LEU A 288 -11.39 7.00 -15.12
CA LEU A 288 -10.25 7.36 -14.28
C LEU A 288 -8.89 7.24 -15.02
N PHE A 289 -8.79 6.38 -16.04
CA PHE A 289 -7.54 6.07 -16.72
C PHE A 289 -7.46 6.57 -18.17
N VAL A 290 -8.39 7.41 -18.62
CA VAL A 290 -8.43 7.92 -20.01
C VAL A 290 -7.13 8.66 -20.39
N SER A 291 -6.55 9.41 -19.44
CA SER A 291 -5.30 10.16 -19.63
C SER A 291 -4.07 9.48 -19.02
N ALA A 292 -4.19 8.25 -18.53
CA ALA A 292 -3.11 7.58 -17.82
C ALA A 292 -2.00 7.12 -18.79
N ASP A 293 -0.74 7.27 -18.35
CA ASP A 293 0.43 6.77 -19.07
C ASP A 293 0.41 5.23 -19.09
N LYS A 294 0.29 4.64 -20.29
CA LYS A 294 0.23 3.19 -20.48
C LYS A 294 1.48 2.48 -20.00
N ASP A 295 2.64 3.12 -20.10
CA ASP A 295 3.90 2.52 -19.65
C ASP A 295 3.92 2.45 -18.11
N ILE A 296 3.47 3.51 -17.43
CA ILE A 296 3.32 3.53 -15.97
C ILE A 296 2.31 2.47 -15.50
N LEU A 297 1.19 2.30 -16.22
CA LEU A 297 0.23 1.25 -15.92
C LEU A 297 0.80 -0.17 -16.10
N GLY A 298 1.75 -0.37 -17.03
CA GLY A 298 2.49 -1.61 -17.16
C GLY A 298 3.36 -1.90 -15.93
N ILE A 299 4.01 -0.87 -15.37
CA ILE A 299 4.81 -1.01 -14.13
C ILE A 299 3.90 -1.34 -12.95
N ALA A 300 2.75 -0.67 -12.84
CA ALA A 300 1.74 -0.93 -11.81
C ALA A 300 1.17 -2.36 -11.91
N GLU A 301 0.97 -2.88 -13.12
CA GLU A 301 0.56 -4.27 -13.35
C GLU A 301 1.64 -5.26 -12.88
N ALA A 302 2.92 -5.00 -13.19
CA ALA A 302 4.02 -5.83 -12.68
C ALA A 302 4.08 -5.82 -11.15
N GLN A 303 3.84 -4.67 -10.53
CA GLN A 303 3.80 -4.56 -9.07
C GLN A 303 2.61 -5.34 -8.48
N ALA A 304 1.45 -5.29 -9.13
CA ALA A 304 0.25 -6.00 -8.71
C ALA A 304 0.45 -7.52 -8.65
N ARG A 305 1.27 -8.12 -9.53
CA ARG A 305 1.56 -9.56 -9.54
C ARG A 305 2.16 -10.03 -8.22
N TYR A 306 3.18 -9.31 -7.73
CA TYR A 306 3.81 -9.65 -6.44
C TYR A 306 2.86 -9.44 -5.26
N SER A 307 2.03 -8.38 -5.32
CA SER A 307 1.04 -8.12 -4.28
C SER A 307 -0.07 -9.18 -4.26
N MET A 308 -0.43 -9.74 -5.42
CA MET A 308 -1.39 -10.84 -5.50
C MET A 308 -0.85 -12.10 -4.80
N SER A 309 0.40 -12.50 -5.09
CA SER A 309 1.05 -13.63 -4.41
C SER A 309 1.15 -13.42 -2.90
N TYR A 310 1.37 -12.18 -2.47
CA TYR A 310 1.34 -11.81 -1.05
C TYR A 310 -0.03 -12.04 -0.41
N LEU A 311 -1.11 -11.59 -1.04
CA LEU A 311 -2.48 -11.82 -0.53
C LEU A 311 -2.86 -13.30 -0.53
N GLU A 312 -2.50 -14.05 -1.58
CA GLU A 312 -2.82 -15.48 -1.67
C GLU A 312 -2.28 -16.30 -0.50
N ARG A 313 -1.12 -15.92 0.06
CA ARG A 313 -0.50 -16.60 1.21
C ARG A 313 -1.21 -16.34 2.53
N GLN A 314 -1.98 -15.25 2.64
CA GLN A 314 -2.64 -14.81 3.88
C GLN A 314 -4.16 -14.94 3.82
N ARG A 315 -4.72 -15.30 2.66
CA ARG A 315 -6.17 -15.24 2.40
C ARG A 315 -7.02 -16.09 3.34
N LEU A 316 -6.47 -17.13 3.97
CA LEU A 316 -7.22 -18.00 4.89
C LEU A 316 -6.86 -17.75 6.37
N ASP A 317 -6.09 -16.69 6.65
CA ASP A 317 -5.58 -16.45 8.00
C ASP A 317 -6.73 -16.19 8.97
N ILE A 318 -7.70 -15.35 8.61
CA ILE A 318 -8.81 -14.96 9.51
C ILE A 318 -10.09 -15.74 9.21
N PHE A 319 -10.53 -15.71 7.94
CA PHE A 319 -11.76 -16.33 7.50
C PHE A 319 -11.47 -17.68 6.84
N PRO A 320 -11.96 -18.81 7.39
CA PRO A 320 -11.93 -20.09 6.69
C PRO A 320 -12.84 -20.04 5.48
N ARG A 321 -12.55 -20.85 4.46
CA ARG A 321 -13.29 -20.83 3.20
C ARG A 321 -13.68 -22.23 2.76
N ASP A 322 -14.93 -22.60 3.05
CA ASP A 322 -15.55 -23.84 2.62
C ASP A 322 -16.68 -23.54 1.63
N ASN A 323 -16.80 -24.31 0.55
CA ASN A 323 -17.92 -24.26 -0.43
C ASN A 323 -18.13 -22.95 -1.23
N MET A 324 -17.12 -22.08 -1.34
CA MET A 324 -17.24 -20.81 -2.06
C MET A 324 -16.66 -20.83 -3.48
N SER A 325 -17.15 -19.95 -4.37
CA SER A 325 -16.65 -19.82 -5.74
C SER A 325 -15.26 -19.15 -5.80
N GLU A 326 -14.64 -19.03 -6.98
CA GLU A 326 -13.26 -18.53 -7.10
C GLU A 326 -13.11 -17.08 -6.58
N ASP A 327 -11.99 -16.77 -5.91
CA ASP A 327 -11.65 -15.43 -5.40
C ASP A 327 -11.37 -14.41 -6.52
N LYS A 328 -12.41 -13.98 -7.25
CA LYS A 328 -12.25 -13.01 -8.35
C LYS A 328 -11.65 -11.69 -7.86
N TYR A 329 -11.98 -11.27 -6.64
CA TYR A 329 -11.50 -10.04 -6.02
C TYR A 329 -9.98 -10.02 -5.78
N LEU A 330 -9.33 -11.17 -5.58
CA LEU A 330 -7.87 -11.24 -5.37
C LEU A 330 -7.05 -10.76 -6.57
N THR A 331 -7.63 -10.78 -7.78
CA THR A 331 -6.98 -10.21 -8.96
C THR A 331 -7.18 -8.69 -9.03
N PHE A 332 -8.37 -8.19 -8.67
CA PHE A 332 -8.70 -6.77 -8.77
C PHE A 332 -8.05 -5.94 -7.66
N ILE A 333 -7.98 -6.45 -6.42
CA ILE A 333 -7.46 -5.69 -5.28
C ILE A 333 -6.03 -5.16 -5.55
N PRO A 334 -5.05 -5.99 -5.92
CA PRO A 334 -3.70 -5.49 -6.20
C PRO A 334 -3.67 -4.47 -7.33
N LEU A 335 -4.40 -4.74 -8.42
CA LEU A 335 -4.44 -3.84 -9.58
C LEU A 335 -5.03 -2.48 -9.23
N THR A 336 -6.20 -2.44 -8.60
CA THR A 336 -6.88 -1.20 -8.19
C THR A 336 -5.94 -0.33 -7.37
N TRP A 337 -5.27 -0.89 -6.36
CA TRP A 337 -4.35 -0.15 -5.51
C TRP A 337 -3.08 0.30 -6.23
N THR A 338 -2.43 -0.56 -7.03
CA THR A 338 -1.19 -0.17 -7.73
C THR A 338 -1.44 0.82 -8.86
N THR A 339 -2.51 0.66 -9.64
CA THR A 339 -2.84 1.59 -10.75
C THR A 339 -3.31 2.93 -10.22
N CYS A 340 -4.14 2.97 -9.17
CA CYS A 340 -4.51 4.24 -8.54
C CYS A 340 -3.30 4.92 -7.88
N SER A 341 -2.40 4.15 -7.27
CA SER A 341 -1.15 4.68 -6.72
C SER A 341 -0.27 5.27 -7.83
N SER A 342 -0.21 4.64 -9.00
CA SER A 342 0.67 5.09 -10.08
C SER A 342 0.21 6.38 -10.75
N ILE A 343 -1.11 6.59 -10.91
CA ILE A 343 -1.67 7.86 -11.40
C ILE A 343 -1.62 8.98 -10.35
N ASN A 344 -1.42 8.62 -9.08
CA ASN A 344 -1.21 9.54 -7.97
C ASN A 344 0.27 9.61 -7.57
N ASN A 345 1.19 9.47 -8.53
CA ASN A 345 2.65 9.65 -8.37
C ASN A 345 3.35 8.76 -7.33
N GLY A 346 2.75 7.63 -6.93
CA GLY A 346 3.35 6.76 -5.92
C GLY A 346 3.48 7.42 -4.55
N VAL A 347 2.56 8.31 -4.19
CA VAL A 347 2.64 9.15 -2.98
C VAL A 347 2.74 8.35 -1.68
N VAL A 348 2.10 7.18 -1.59
CA VAL A 348 2.12 6.34 -0.38
C VAL A 348 3.12 5.21 -0.50
N GLY A 349 3.76 4.86 0.61
CA GLY A 349 4.71 3.75 0.67
C GLY A 349 4.06 2.38 0.48
N ILE A 350 4.88 1.38 0.15
CA ILE A 350 4.45 0.00 -0.11
C ILE A 350 3.71 -0.62 1.09
N GLY A 351 4.11 -0.30 2.32
CA GLY A 351 3.42 -0.78 3.52
C GLY A 351 1.97 -0.35 3.60
N VAL A 352 1.69 0.92 3.29
CA VAL A 352 0.32 1.44 3.26
C VAL A 352 -0.50 0.69 2.22
N LEU A 353 0.07 0.47 1.02
CA LEU A 353 -0.59 -0.31 -0.04
C LEU A 353 -0.87 -1.74 0.41
N ARG A 354 0.10 -2.42 1.05
CA ARG A 354 -0.06 -3.80 1.55
C ARG A 354 -1.15 -3.89 2.61
N GLU A 355 -1.12 -3.02 3.62
CA GLU A 355 -2.13 -2.99 4.69
C GLU A 355 -3.53 -2.75 4.12
N MET A 356 -3.67 -1.83 3.15
CA MET A 356 -4.95 -1.57 2.52
C MET A 356 -5.42 -2.66 1.56
N MET A 357 -4.50 -3.35 0.87
CA MET A 357 -4.82 -4.53 0.06
C MET A 357 -5.31 -5.68 0.95
N VAL A 358 -4.66 -5.92 2.10
CA VAL A 358 -5.10 -6.91 3.09
C VAL A 358 -6.47 -6.52 3.66
N LEU A 359 -6.66 -5.26 4.05
CA LEU A 359 -7.96 -4.79 4.53
C LEU A 359 -9.05 -4.97 3.46
N SER A 360 -8.76 -4.61 2.20
CA SER A 360 -9.71 -4.79 1.09
C SER A 360 -10.10 -6.26 0.94
N MET A 361 -9.14 -7.19 1.05
CA MET A 361 -9.40 -8.63 1.00
C MET A 361 -10.29 -9.07 2.16
N LEU A 362 -9.97 -8.64 3.38
CA LEU A 362 -10.77 -8.95 4.56
C LEU A 362 -12.19 -8.35 4.49
N ASN A 363 -12.37 -7.20 3.83
CA ASN A 363 -13.68 -6.60 3.62
C ASN A 363 -14.58 -7.46 2.73
N TYR A 364 -14.04 -8.07 1.67
CA TYR A 364 -14.79 -9.05 0.86
C TYR A 364 -15.12 -10.31 1.67
N GLN A 365 -14.17 -10.78 2.49
CA GLN A 365 -14.35 -12.00 3.26
C GLN A 365 -15.32 -11.86 4.42
N VAL A 366 -15.33 -10.71 5.11
CA VAL A 366 -16.29 -10.45 6.18
C VAL A 366 -17.69 -10.26 5.64
N ASP A 367 -17.86 -9.63 4.47
CA ASP A 367 -19.14 -9.50 3.76
C ASP A 367 -19.71 -10.91 3.47
N GLU A 368 -18.92 -11.75 2.80
CA GLU A 368 -19.22 -13.16 2.52
C GLU A 368 -19.56 -13.95 3.81
N PHE A 369 -18.74 -13.80 4.86
CA PHE A 369 -18.93 -14.50 6.13
C PHE A 369 -20.20 -14.05 6.86
N MET A 370 -20.50 -12.75 6.86
CA MET A 370 -21.71 -12.20 7.49
C MET A 370 -22.97 -12.69 6.77
N GLU A 371 -22.97 -12.70 5.44
CA GLU A 371 -24.12 -13.17 4.66
C GLU A 371 -24.36 -14.69 4.76
N THR A 372 -23.29 -15.47 4.77
CA THR A 372 -23.39 -16.95 4.69
C THR A 372 -23.44 -17.62 6.06
N ALA A 373 -22.49 -17.34 6.94
CA ALA A 373 -22.33 -18.03 8.21
C ALA A 373 -23.15 -17.37 9.33
N VAL A 374 -23.19 -16.04 9.37
CA VAL A 374 -23.88 -15.33 10.46
C VAL A 374 -25.38 -15.25 10.19
N VAL A 375 -25.77 -14.75 9.02
CA VAL A 375 -27.17 -14.56 8.67
C VAL A 375 -27.83 -15.87 8.30
N GLY A 376 -27.16 -16.76 7.56
CA GLY A 376 -27.72 -18.07 7.21
C GLY A 376 -28.05 -18.96 8.42
N GLU A 377 -27.23 -18.90 9.48
CA GLU A 377 -27.42 -19.73 10.68
C GLU A 377 -28.23 -19.07 11.79
N LEU A 378 -28.26 -17.73 11.85
CA LEU A 378 -28.90 -16.97 12.94
C LEU A 378 -30.01 -16.02 12.44
N ALA A 379 -30.57 -16.29 11.25
CA ALA A 379 -31.60 -15.47 10.60
C ALA A 379 -32.80 -15.13 11.50
N GLU A 380 -33.16 -16.04 12.42
CA GLU A 380 -34.32 -15.89 13.30
C GLU A 380 -33.99 -15.09 14.59
N GLU A 381 -32.72 -14.81 14.89
CA GLU A 381 -32.29 -14.14 16.13
C GLU A 381 -31.33 -12.95 15.90
N PRO A 382 -31.71 -11.93 15.11
CA PRO A 382 -30.83 -10.80 14.79
C PRO A 382 -30.36 -10.00 16.01
N ASP A 383 -31.18 -9.93 17.07
CA ASP A 383 -30.84 -9.22 18.31
C ASP A 383 -29.77 -9.93 19.14
N SER A 384 -29.71 -11.28 19.06
CA SER A 384 -28.67 -12.09 19.68
C SER A 384 -27.31 -11.80 19.03
N VAL A 385 -27.27 -11.77 17.69
CA VAL A 385 -26.06 -11.42 16.92
C VAL A 385 -25.61 -9.99 17.23
N LYS A 386 -26.53 -9.01 17.23
CA LYS A 386 -26.21 -7.62 17.58
C LYS A 386 -25.61 -7.51 18.99
N SER A 387 -26.15 -8.27 19.94
CA SER A 387 -25.66 -8.30 21.32
C SER A 387 -24.26 -8.93 21.42
N MET A 388 -24.01 -9.99 20.68
CA MET A 388 -22.69 -10.63 20.56
C MET A 388 -21.64 -9.67 19.99
N VAL A 389 -21.95 -8.98 18.89
CA VAL A 389 -21.04 -7.99 18.28
C VAL A 389 -20.69 -6.91 19.30
N ARG A 390 -21.68 -6.29 19.96
CA ARG A 390 -21.45 -5.28 21.02
C ARG A 390 -20.61 -5.84 22.17
N GLN A 391 -20.80 -7.10 22.53
CA GLN A 391 -20.00 -7.76 23.57
C GLN A 391 -18.53 -7.90 23.14
N LEU A 392 -18.25 -8.30 21.89
CA LEU A 392 -16.89 -8.42 21.36
C LEU A 392 -16.11 -7.09 21.46
N PHE A 393 -16.73 -5.97 21.08
CA PHE A 393 -16.08 -4.65 21.20
C PHE A 393 -15.82 -4.26 22.66
N ARG A 394 -16.74 -4.58 23.59
CA ARG A 394 -16.53 -4.36 25.04
C ARG A 394 -15.38 -5.19 25.60
N GLU A 395 -15.30 -6.47 25.22
CA GLU A 395 -14.23 -7.39 25.63
C GLU A 395 -12.86 -6.89 25.13
N ILE A 396 -12.75 -6.54 23.84
CA ILE A 396 -11.51 -6.04 23.23
C ILE A 396 -11.08 -4.72 23.85
N LYS A 397 -12.01 -3.78 24.07
CA LYS A 397 -11.72 -2.49 24.72
C LYS A 397 -11.19 -2.68 26.15
N THR A 398 -11.78 -3.62 26.90
CA THR A 398 -11.33 -3.94 28.26
C THR A 398 -9.91 -4.53 28.26
N SER A 399 -9.64 -5.45 27.32
CA SER A 399 -8.31 -6.04 27.15
C SER A 399 -7.24 -5.00 26.77
N LEU A 400 -7.55 -4.08 25.84
CA LEU A 400 -6.65 -2.98 25.46
C LEU A 400 -6.32 -2.04 26.63
N ASN A 401 -7.28 -1.80 27.53
CA ASN A 401 -7.06 -0.98 28.72
C ASN A 401 -6.24 -1.72 29.79
N ALA A 402 -6.44 -3.03 29.95
CA ALA A 402 -5.68 -3.86 30.88
C ALA A 402 -4.20 -3.98 30.47
N GLU A 403 -3.92 -4.15 29.18
CA GLU A 403 -2.56 -4.22 28.64
C GLU A 403 -1.79 -2.89 28.81
N LYS A 404 -2.47 -1.73 28.80
CA LYS A 404 -1.85 -0.43 29.10
C LYS A 404 -1.43 -0.29 30.58
N GLY A 405 -1.99 -1.09 31.48
CA GLY A 405 -1.70 -1.08 32.92
C GLY A 405 -0.56 -2.01 33.37
N VAL A 406 -0.12 -2.96 32.53
CA VAL A 406 0.89 -3.98 32.89
C VAL A 406 2.00 -3.98 31.84
N ARG A 407 3.16 -3.39 32.18
CA ARG A 407 4.38 -3.55 31.36
C ARG A 407 4.89 -4.98 31.50
N GLY A 408 4.79 -5.76 30.43
CA GLY A 408 5.53 -7.00 30.25
C GLY A 408 4.75 -8.27 30.57
N ALA A 409 3.80 -8.65 29.70
CA ALA A 409 3.42 -10.04 29.50
C ALA A 409 2.80 -10.21 28.10
N VAL A 410 3.21 -11.26 27.40
CA VAL A 410 2.60 -11.72 26.15
C VAL A 410 1.13 -12.09 26.45
N PRO A 411 0.13 -11.63 25.67
CA PRO A 411 -1.25 -11.98 25.93
C PRO A 411 -1.53 -13.43 25.55
N SER A 412 -1.64 -14.31 26.54
CA SER A 412 -2.39 -15.56 26.42
C SER A 412 -3.86 -15.27 26.69
N LEU A 413 -4.74 -15.53 25.72
CA LEU A 413 -6.19 -15.43 25.87
C LEU A 413 -6.68 -16.31 27.03
N PRO A 414 -7.44 -15.78 28.01
CA PRO A 414 -8.04 -16.61 29.05
C PRO A 414 -9.33 -17.24 28.51
N VAL A 415 -9.25 -18.50 28.08
CA VAL A 415 -10.45 -19.32 27.82
C VAL A 415 -10.76 -20.13 29.08
N LYS A 416 -11.66 -19.63 29.92
CA LYS A 416 -12.41 -20.50 30.85
C LYS A 416 -13.84 -20.59 30.34
N ALA A 417 -14.14 -21.73 29.71
CA ALA A 417 -15.48 -22.08 29.26
C ALA A 417 -16.23 -22.74 30.43
N ASN A 418 -17.29 -22.09 30.89
CA ASN A 418 -18.39 -22.74 31.60
C ASN A 418 -19.68 -22.31 30.89
N GLY A 419 -20.41 -23.28 30.34
CA GLY A 419 -21.71 -23.06 29.71
C GLY A 419 -21.79 -23.66 28.31
N THR A 420 -22.79 -24.52 28.13
CA THR A 420 -23.24 -25.13 26.88
C THR A 420 -23.84 -24.07 25.93
N GLU A 421 -22.99 -23.18 25.39
CA GLU A 421 -23.32 -22.37 24.21
C GLU A 421 -23.09 -23.19 22.94
N ASP A 422 -24.00 -23.06 21.97
CA ASP A 422 -23.98 -23.77 20.69
C ASP A 422 -22.62 -23.60 19.97
N SER A 423 -22.05 -24.72 19.52
CA SER A 423 -20.69 -24.80 18.96
C SER A 423 -20.46 -23.83 17.80
N LYS A 424 -21.54 -23.45 17.08
CA LYS A 424 -21.54 -22.54 15.94
C LYS A 424 -21.41 -21.08 16.34
N LEU A 425 -22.18 -20.62 17.33
CA LEU A 425 -22.11 -19.25 17.85
C LEU A 425 -20.70 -18.93 18.37
N LYS A 426 -20.08 -19.90 19.04
CA LYS A 426 -18.70 -19.80 19.51
C LYS A 426 -17.69 -19.69 18.36
N HIS A 427 -17.91 -20.40 17.26
CA HIS A 427 -17.08 -20.31 16.07
C HIS A 427 -17.17 -18.93 15.41
N ILE A 428 -18.39 -18.41 15.20
CA ILE A 428 -18.65 -17.06 14.69
C ILE A 428 -17.97 -16.00 15.57
N LYS A 429 -18.18 -16.08 16.89
CA LYS A 429 -17.57 -15.17 17.87
C LYS A 429 -16.04 -15.18 17.75
N THR A 430 -15.44 -16.35 17.54
CA THR A 430 -13.98 -16.50 17.42
C THR A 430 -13.45 -15.82 16.15
N ILE A 431 -14.08 -16.05 14.99
CA ILE A 431 -13.64 -15.46 13.72
C ILE A 431 -13.80 -13.93 13.74
N LEU A 432 -14.96 -13.42 14.16
CA LEU A 432 -15.19 -11.98 14.27
C LEU A 432 -14.22 -11.32 15.27
N SER A 433 -13.91 -12.00 16.39
CA SER A 433 -12.90 -11.52 17.33
C SER A 433 -11.53 -11.37 16.69
N ARG A 434 -11.10 -12.33 15.85
CA ARG A 434 -9.82 -12.26 15.11
C ARG A 434 -9.82 -11.11 14.12
N TYR A 435 -10.91 -10.92 13.36
CA TYR A 435 -11.08 -9.81 12.42
C TYR A 435 -11.00 -8.44 13.11
N ILE A 436 -11.79 -8.24 14.17
CA ILE A 436 -11.80 -6.98 14.93
C ILE A 436 -10.43 -6.73 15.58
N THR A 437 -9.80 -7.77 16.13
CA THR A 437 -8.48 -7.67 16.76
C THR A 437 -7.40 -7.30 15.74
N HIS A 438 -7.43 -7.89 14.54
CA HIS A 438 -6.48 -7.57 13.46
C HIS A 438 -6.49 -6.08 13.12
N ILE A 439 -7.67 -5.46 13.02
CA ILE A 439 -7.83 -4.05 12.71
C ILE A 439 -7.46 -3.17 13.92
N LEU A 440 -8.07 -3.39 15.08
CA LEU A 440 -7.95 -2.48 16.23
C LEU A 440 -6.60 -2.60 16.96
N ARG A 441 -5.88 -3.72 16.81
CA ARG A 441 -4.52 -3.90 17.37
C ARG A 441 -3.42 -3.64 16.34
N ASN A 442 -3.75 -3.16 15.15
CA ASN A 442 -2.73 -2.78 14.19
C ASN A 442 -1.78 -1.74 14.82
N PRO A 443 -0.43 -1.89 14.69
CA PRO A 443 0.52 -0.99 15.33
C PRO A 443 0.28 0.50 14.98
N THR A 444 -0.17 0.81 13.77
CA THR A 444 -0.45 2.18 13.35
C THR A 444 -1.69 2.76 14.03
N VAL A 445 -2.74 1.94 14.22
CA VAL A 445 -3.94 2.29 14.98
C VAL A 445 -3.58 2.54 16.45
N LEU A 446 -2.82 1.65 17.08
CA LEU A 446 -2.41 1.78 18.48
C LEU A 446 -1.55 3.04 18.73
N GLN A 447 -0.79 3.47 17.72
CA GLN A 447 0.02 4.69 17.76
C GLN A 447 -0.76 5.96 17.41
N SER A 448 -1.98 5.84 16.88
CA SER A 448 -2.82 6.98 16.52
C SER A 448 -3.47 7.62 17.75
N PRO A 449 -3.93 8.89 17.69
CA PRO A 449 -4.61 9.52 18.81
C PRO A 449 -5.82 8.71 19.30
N HIS A 450 -6.07 8.70 20.61
CA HIS A 450 -7.15 7.91 21.22
C HIS A 450 -8.53 8.19 20.61
N ARG A 451 -8.81 9.45 20.24
CA ARG A 451 -10.04 9.82 19.54
C ARG A 451 -10.20 9.08 18.20
N ILE A 452 -9.13 8.92 17.43
CA ILE A 452 -9.15 8.20 16.14
C ILE A 452 -9.31 6.69 16.38
N GLN A 453 -8.65 6.13 17.41
CA GLN A 453 -8.83 4.73 17.80
C GLN A 453 -10.30 4.44 18.16
N GLN A 454 -10.93 5.32 18.95
CA GLN A 454 -12.34 5.23 19.32
C GLN A 454 -13.27 5.38 18.13
N TRP A 455 -12.97 6.32 17.23
CA TRP A 455 -13.75 6.53 16.02
C TRP A 455 -13.72 5.29 15.12
N LEU A 456 -12.52 4.73 14.87
CA LEU A 456 -12.37 3.48 14.11
C LEU A 456 -13.16 2.33 14.74
N ALA A 457 -13.04 2.14 16.06
CA ALA A 457 -13.79 1.08 16.75
C ALA A 457 -15.30 1.28 16.63
N THR A 458 -15.78 2.52 16.71
CA THR A 458 -17.20 2.84 16.58
C THR A 458 -17.71 2.56 15.16
N GLU A 459 -16.99 2.99 14.13
CA GLU A 459 -17.39 2.73 12.73
C GLU A 459 -17.28 1.25 12.34
N LEU A 460 -16.29 0.52 12.86
CA LEU A 460 -16.20 -0.92 12.64
C LEU A 460 -17.33 -1.69 13.34
N GLU A 461 -17.74 -1.24 14.54
CA GLU A 461 -18.91 -1.80 15.23
C GLU A 461 -20.20 -1.51 14.45
N LYS A 462 -20.39 -0.26 13.99
CA LYS A 462 -21.52 0.12 13.14
C LYS A 462 -21.59 -0.74 11.88
N PHE A 463 -20.47 -0.95 11.20
CA PHE A 463 -20.39 -1.79 10.01
C PHE A 463 -20.90 -3.21 10.23
N LEU A 464 -20.41 -3.89 11.28
CA LEU A 464 -20.87 -5.24 11.60
C LEU A 464 -22.35 -5.29 12.01
N LEU A 465 -22.84 -4.27 12.73
CA LEU A 465 -24.27 -4.16 13.07
C LEU A 465 -25.16 -3.84 11.86
N ALA A 466 -24.62 -3.12 10.87
CA ALA A 466 -25.30 -2.80 9.63
C ALA A 466 -25.51 -4.05 8.76
N HIS A 467 -24.54 -4.96 8.68
CA HIS A 467 -24.74 -6.29 8.06
C HIS A 467 -25.93 -7.05 8.64
N VAL A 468 -26.05 -7.09 9.96
CA VAL A 468 -27.18 -7.77 10.62
C VAL A 468 -28.51 -7.06 10.32
N THR A 469 -28.49 -5.73 10.21
CA THR A 469 -29.69 -4.94 9.91
C THR A 469 -30.12 -5.10 8.46
N GLN A 470 -29.19 -5.01 7.50
CA GLN A 470 -29.43 -5.25 6.08
C GLN A 470 -29.96 -6.67 5.83
N ALA A 471 -29.44 -7.67 6.52
CA ALA A 471 -29.94 -9.03 6.44
C ALA A 471 -31.40 -9.17 6.92
N ALA A 472 -31.75 -8.50 8.02
CA ALA A 472 -33.12 -8.46 8.50
C ALA A 472 -34.04 -7.74 7.49
N ASP A 473 -33.55 -6.68 6.83
CA ASP A 473 -34.27 -5.98 5.76
C ASP A 473 -34.50 -6.90 4.54
N ASN A 474 -33.48 -7.65 4.11
CA ASN A 474 -33.60 -8.64 3.05
C ASN A 474 -34.67 -9.72 3.39
N HIS A 475 -34.69 -10.20 4.63
CA HIS A 475 -35.70 -11.17 5.08
C HIS A 475 -37.12 -10.59 5.05
N ARG A 476 -37.30 -9.34 5.48
CA ARG A 476 -38.59 -8.62 5.38
C ARG A 476 -39.05 -8.49 3.93
N LEU A 477 -38.14 -8.11 3.03
CA LEU A 477 -38.42 -7.98 1.60
C LEU A 477 -38.87 -9.31 0.99
N ARG A 478 -38.16 -10.41 1.28
CA ARG A 478 -38.52 -11.78 0.85
C ARG A 478 -39.93 -12.17 1.32
N SER A 479 -40.21 -11.95 2.60
CA SER A 479 -41.51 -12.28 3.21
C SER A 479 -42.68 -11.51 2.58
N SER A 480 -42.45 -10.25 2.22
CA SER A 480 -43.44 -9.39 1.53
C SER A 480 -43.76 -9.89 0.12
N LYS A 481 -42.74 -10.28 -0.67
CA LYS A 481 -42.92 -10.81 -2.03
C LYS A 481 -43.72 -12.12 -2.04
N THR A 482 -43.41 -13.05 -1.13
CA THR A 482 -44.15 -14.32 -1.00
C THR A 482 -45.61 -14.13 -0.59
N SER A 483 -45.92 -13.07 0.17
CA SER A 483 -47.29 -12.75 0.59
C SER A 483 -48.12 -12.13 -0.54
N GLN A 484 -47.49 -11.34 -1.43
CA GLN A 484 -48.14 -10.78 -2.62
C GLN A 484 -48.46 -11.86 -3.67
N GLU A 485 -47.57 -12.84 -3.88
CA GLU A 485 -47.82 -13.94 -4.83
C GLU A 485 -48.97 -14.87 -4.40
N LYS A 486 -49.32 -14.94 -3.12
CA LYS A 486 -50.43 -15.77 -2.62
C LYS A 486 -51.81 -15.10 -2.73
N ASN A 487 -51.88 -13.78 -2.93
CA ASN A 487 -53.12 -13.01 -2.99
C ASN A 487 -53.36 -12.41 -4.39
N LEU A 488 -53.63 -13.27 -5.39
CA LEU A 488 -53.88 -12.85 -6.79
C LEU A 488 -55.23 -12.15 -7.05
N SER A 489 -56.07 -11.92 -6.04
CA SER A 489 -57.49 -11.58 -6.23
C SER A 489 -57.92 -10.18 -5.75
N SER A 490 -57.02 -9.20 -5.64
CA SER A 490 -57.42 -7.79 -5.42
C SER A 490 -56.47 -6.79 -6.08
N PRO A 491 -56.97 -5.88 -6.94
CA PRO A 491 -56.17 -4.78 -7.47
C PRO A 491 -56.34 -3.55 -6.56
N ALA A 492 -55.35 -3.26 -5.70
CA ALA A 492 -55.09 -1.94 -5.10
C ALA A 492 -53.91 -2.02 -4.11
N PRO A 493 -53.40 -0.86 -3.66
CA PRO A 493 -52.39 0.01 -4.27
C PRO A 493 -50.98 -0.39 -3.81
N HIS A 494 -49.97 0.32 -4.30
CA HIS A 494 -48.56 0.22 -3.93
C HIS A 494 -48.28 0.43 -2.41
N GLU A 495 -48.67 -0.52 -1.55
CA GLU A 495 -48.05 -0.70 -0.22
C GLU A 495 -46.69 -1.41 -0.40
N GLN A 496 -45.84 -0.82 -1.24
CA GLN A 496 -44.46 -1.23 -1.47
C GLN A 496 -43.56 -0.29 -0.68
N SER A 497 -43.46 -0.54 0.62
CA SER A 497 -42.30 -0.12 1.40
C SER A 497 -42.32 -0.89 2.72
N SER A 498 -41.52 -1.95 2.80
CA SER A 498 -41.19 -2.61 4.07
C SER A 498 -40.18 -1.78 4.90
N LEU A 499 -39.90 -0.55 4.48
CA LEU A 499 -38.93 0.37 5.07
C LEU A 499 -39.60 1.74 5.22
N ASN A 500 -40.04 2.09 6.44
CA ASN A 500 -40.60 3.42 6.76
C ASN A 500 -39.55 4.55 6.70
N GLN A 501 -38.75 4.64 5.63
CA GLN A 501 -37.73 5.64 5.43
C GLN A 501 -37.55 5.96 3.94
N THR A 502 -37.11 7.17 3.64
CA THR A 502 -36.77 7.60 2.28
C THR A 502 -35.49 6.95 1.80
N PHE A 503 -35.32 6.86 0.48
CA PHE A 503 -34.07 6.43 -0.15
C PHE A 503 -32.87 7.24 0.36
N HIS A 504 -33.02 8.57 0.45
CA HIS A 504 -31.97 9.47 0.95
C HIS A 504 -31.53 9.13 2.39
N ASN A 505 -32.47 8.79 3.29
CA ASN A 505 -32.11 8.46 4.67
C ASN A 505 -31.47 7.07 4.77
N TRP A 506 -31.96 6.11 4.00
CA TRP A 506 -31.37 4.77 3.95
C TRP A 506 -29.94 4.81 3.40
N VAL A 507 -29.72 5.51 2.27
CA VAL A 507 -28.42 5.61 1.60
C VAL A 507 -27.34 6.28 2.47
N ARG A 508 -27.75 7.04 3.48
CA ARG A 508 -26.88 7.75 4.44
C ARG A 508 -26.80 7.09 5.82
N SER A 509 -27.44 5.93 6.01
CA SER A 509 -27.45 5.20 7.29
C SER A 509 -27.08 3.74 7.07
N THR A 510 -28.01 2.80 7.26
CA THR A 510 -27.76 1.35 7.23
C THR A 510 -26.96 0.92 6.00
N SER A 511 -27.26 1.42 4.80
CA SER A 511 -26.57 0.97 3.60
C SER A 511 -25.17 1.58 3.45
N ALA A 512 -24.95 2.82 3.87
CA ALA A 512 -23.63 3.44 3.92
C ALA A 512 -22.77 2.76 4.99
N ASP A 513 -23.34 2.50 6.17
CA ASP A 513 -22.69 1.79 7.27
C ASP A 513 -22.38 0.32 6.90
N HIS A 514 -23.21 -0.30 6.07
CA HIS A 514 -22.96 -1.64 5.50
C HIS A 514 -21.79 -1.64 4.51
N THR A 515 -21.43 -0.50 3.93
CA THR A 515 -20.19 -0.43 3.15
C THR A 515 -19.00 -0.37 4.08
N SER A 516 -17.91 -1.04 3.71
CA SER A 516 -16.67 -0.97 4.48
C SER A 516 -15.95 0.38 4.38
N CYS A 517 -16.48 1.33 3.60
CA CYS A 517 -15.84 2.60 3.29
C CYS A 517 -15.50 3.40 4.55
N SER A 518 -16.43 3.54 5.49
CA SER A 518 -16.28 4.43 6.65
C SER A 518 -15.15 4.03 7.58
N PHE A 519 -15.13 2.79 8.04
CA PHE A 519 -14.04 2.34 8.92
C PHE A 519 -12.73 2.16 8.14
N SER A 520 -12.77 1.77 6.86
CA SER A 520 -11.56 1.64 6.02
C SER A 520 -10.88 2.98 5.80
N PHE A 521 -11.65 4.07 5.66
CA PHE A 521 -11.13 5.43 5.62
C PHE A 521 -10.36 5.78 6.90
N ILE A 522 -10.95 5.51 8.07
CA ILE A 522 -10.30 5.83 9.35
C ILE A 522 -9.05 4.98 9.57
N PHE A 523 -9.09 3.70 9.18
CA PHE A 523 -7.91 2.83 9.21
C PHE A 523 -6.82 3.36 8.29
N TYR A 524 -7.16 3.74 7.06
CA TYR A 524 -6.23 4.36 6.12
C TYR A 524 -5.60 5.64 6.67
N ILE A 525 -6.39 6.47 7.35
CA ILE A 525 -5.91 7.65 8.06
C ILE A 525 -4.88 7.28 9.14
N CYS A 526 -5.08 6.19 9.90
CA CYS A 526 -4.08 5.72 10.86
C CYS A 526 -2.74 5.34 10.19
N LEU A 527 -2.78 4.88 8.94
CA LEU A 527 -1.58 4.50 8.17
C LEU A 527 -0.81 5.72 7.66
N VAL A 528 -1.51 6.74 7.15
CA VAL A 528 -0.88 7.86 6.41
C VAL A 528 -0.69 9.13 7.26
N ALA A 529 -1.37 9.24 8.40
CA ALA A 529 -1.27 10.43 9.24
C ALA A 529 0.11 10.56 9.90
N ASN A 530 0.63 11.79 9.92
CA ASN A 530 1.83 12.10 10.70
C ASN A 530 1.53 12.00 12.20
N LYS A 531 2.12 10.99 12.84
CA LYS A 531 1.95 10.68 14.27
C LYS A 531 2.33 11.84 15.21
N ARG A 532 3.21 12.76 14.78
CA ARG A 532 3.65 13.92 15.57
C ARG A 532 2.78 15.16 15.40
N ALA A 533 2.26 15.39 14.18
CA ALA A 533 1.46 16.58 13.88
C ALA A 533 -0.02 16.42 14.30
N GLY A 534 -0.46 15.18 14.52
CA GLY A 534 -1.88 14.87 14.67
C GLY A 534 -2.65 15.03 13.36
N ILE A 535 -3.85 14.46 13.29
CA ILE A 535 -4.74 14.57 12.13
C ILE A 535 -6.14 14.96 12.57
N PHE A 536 -6.82 15.77 11.75
CA PHE A 536 -8.18 16.25 12.00
C PHE A 536 -8.36 16.94 13.36
N THR A 537 -7.36 17.75 13.74
CA THR A 537 -7.28 18.39 15.06
C THR A 537 -8.22 19.58 15.25
N THR A 538 -8.79 20.13 14.16
CA THR A 538 -9.74 21.25 14.24
C THR A 538 -11.15 20.80 13.89
N PRO A 539 -12.20 21.41 14.49
CA PRO A 539 -13.59 21.07 14.19
C PRO A 539 -13.93 21.12 12.71
N LYS A 540 -13.41 22.14 11.99
CA LYS A 540 -13.61 22.29 10.54
C LYS A 540 -13.09 21.09 9.75
N VAL A 541 -11.84 20.67 10.02
CA VAL A 541 -11.23 19.56 9.28
C VAL A 541 -11.88 18.24 9.64
N ALA A 542 -12.20 18.02 10.92
CA ALA A 542 -12.90 16.82 11.36
C ALA A 542 -14.29 16.71 10.70
N TYR A 543 -15.07 17.80 10.69
CA TYR A 543 -16.40 17.82 10.09
C TYR A 543 -16.35 17.55 8.58
N VAL A 544 -15.45 18.20 7.84
CA VAL A 544 -15.33 17.98 6.39
C VAL A 544 -14.81 16.58 6.08
N ALA A 545 -13.93 16.02 6.91
CA ALA A 545 -13.47 14.62 6.74
C ALA A 545 -14.61 13.61 6.95
N GLU A 546 -15.46 13.83 7.96
CA GLU A 546 -16.66 13.01 8.19
C GLU A 546 -17.67 13.16 7.04
N ASP A 547 -17.97 14.38 6.58
CA ASP A 547 -18.87 14.62 5.42
C ASP A 547 -18.34 13.96 4.14
N PHE A 548 -17.04 14.11 3.84
CA PHE A 548 -16.38 13.44 2.71
C PHE A 548 -16.57 11.92 2.78
N CYS A 549 -16.31 11.33 3.94
CA CYS A 549 -16.38 9.89 4.14
C CYS A 549 -17.82 9.36 4.01
N CYS A 550 -18.79 10.01 4.65
CA CYS A 550 -20.20 9.62 4.58
C CYS A 550 -20.75 9.70 3.16
N ARG A 551 -20.38 10.73 2.40
CA ARG A 551 -20.78 10.88 1.00
C ARG A 551 -20.14 9.84 0.09
N LEU A 552 -18.85 9.54 0.32
CA LEU A 552 -18.15 8.50 -0.43
C LEU A 552 -18.76 7.11 -0.17
N ALA A 553 -19.14 6.80 1.07
CA ALA A 553 -19.84 5.56 1.40
C ALA A 553 -21.17 5.43 0.64
N GLY A 554 -21.97 6.51 0.60
CA GLY A 554 -23.20 6.57 -0.19
C GLY A 554 -22.97 6.37 -1.68
N LEU A 555 -21.95 7.03 -2.26
CA LEU A 555 -21.55 6.86 -3.66
C LEU A 555 -21.19 5.41 -3.98
N VAL A 556 -20.34 4.80 -3.15
CA VAL A 556 -19.92 3.40 -3.31
C VAL A 556 -21.14 2.45 -3.26
N ARG A 557 -22.08 2.71 -2.34
CA ARG A 557 -23.33 1.94 -2.26
C ARG A 557 -24.14 2.04 -3.55
N MET A 558 -24.35 3.25 -4.08
CA MET A 558 -25.16 3.45 -5.29
C MET A 558 -24.55 2.76 -6.52
N TYR A 559 -23.22 2.82 -6.69
CA TYR A 559 -22.57 2.08 -7.78
C TYR A 559 -22.66 0.56 -7.61
N ASN A 560 -22.52 0.06 -6.37
CA ASN A 560 -22.69 -1.36 -6.09
C ASN A 560 -24.13 -1.82 -6.41
N ASP A 561 -25.13 -1.08 -5.95
CA ASP A 561 -26.55 -1.37 -6.21
C ASP A 561 -26.86 -1.35 -7.72
N TYR A 562 -26.32 -0.36 -8.45
CA TYR A 562 -26.47 -0.27 -9.90
C TYR A 562 -25.88 -1.49 -10.63
N GLY A 563 -24.67 -1.92 -10.25
CA GLY A 563 -24.00 -3.07 -10.85
C GLY A 563 -24.64 -4.42 -10.51
N SER A 564 -25.38 -4.49 -9.40
CA SER A 564 -25.90 -5.73 -8.83
C SER A 564 -27.40 -5.95 -9.01
N ILE A 565 -28.15 -5.02 -9.63
CA ILE A 565 -29.62 -5.07 -9.81
C ILE A 565 -30.13 -6.48 -10.15
N LYS A 566 -29.51 -7.14 -11.13
CA LYS A 566 -29.95 -8.48 -11.58
C LYS A 566 -29.77 -9.54 -10.49
N ARG A 567 -28.61 -9.55 -9.84
CA ARG A 567 -28.27 -10.49 -8.76
C ARG A 567 -29.18 -10.25 -7.56
N ASP A 568 -29.30 -9.01 -7.12
CA ASP A 568 -30.08 -8.65 -5.93
C ASP A 568 -31.57 -8.96 -6.13
N ARG A 569 -32.11 -8.79 -7.35
CA ARG A 569 -33.47 -9.23 -7.67
C ARG A 569 -33.64 -10.75 -7.57
N MET A 570 -32.66 -11.53 -8.01
CA MET A 570 -32.68 -13.00 -7.92
C MET A 570 -32.54 -13.51 -6.49
N GLU A 571 -31.64 -12.89 -5.71
CA GLU A 571 -31.37 -13.25 -4.31
C GLU A 571 -32.34 -12.58 -3.33
N ALA A 572 -33.22 -11.72 -3.84
CA ALA A 572 -34.12 -10.88 -3.07
C ALA A 572 -33.38 -10.11 -1.96
N ASN A 573 -32.24 -9.52 -2.32
CA ASN A 573 -31.51 -8.57 -1.50
C ASN A 573 -32.09 -7.18 -1.73
N LEU A 574 -32.19 -6.38 -0.67
CA LEU A 574 -32.63 -5.00 -0.74
C LEU A 574 -31.61 -4.16 -1.52
N ASN A 575 -32.11 -3.49 -2.56
CA ASN A 575 -31.36 -2.64 -3.46
C ASN A 575 -31.94 -1.22 -3.48
N SER A 576 -31.15 -0.22 -3.89
CA SER A 576 -31.61 1.16 -4.12
C SER A 576 -32.93 1.24 -4.91
N MET A 577 -33.12 0.32 -5.86
CA MET A 577 -34.27 0.28 -6.77
C MET A 577 -35.58 -0.19 -6.12
N ASP A 578 -35.54 -0.72 -4.89
CA ASP A 578 -36.74 -1.19 -4.18
C ASP A 578 -37.48 -0.07 -3.42
N PHE A 579 -36.97 1.17 -3.48
CA PHE A 579 -37.56 2.31 -2.77
C PHE A 579 -38.70 2.98 -3.56
N PRO A 580 -39.75 3.49 -2.89
CA PRO A 580 -40.92 4.09 -3.56
C PRO A 580 -40.58 5.22 -4.53
N GLU A 581 -39.52 5.99 -4.25
CA GLU A 581 -39.06 7.08 -5.10
C GLU A 581 -38.68 6.63 -6.53
N PHE A 582 -38.37 5.33 -6.72
CA PHE A 582 -38.08 4.76 -8.04
C PHE A 582 -39.31 4.16 -8.73
N ALA A 583 -40.39 3.82 -8.00
CA ALA A 583 -41.51 3.04 -8.52
C ALA A 583 -42.27 3.69 -9.70
N GLU A 584 -42.28 5.01 -9.79
CA GLU A 584 -42.92 5.76 -10.89
C GLU A 584 -41.95 6.15 -12.01
N SER A 585 -40.65 5.87 -11.85
CA SER A 585 -39.65 6.23 -12.85
C SER A 585 -39.74 5.32 -14.07
N LYS A 586 -39.69 5.93 -15.26
CA LYS A 586 -39.64 5.21 -16.54
C LYS A 586 -38.21 4.76 -16.90
N SER A 587 -37.19 5.26 -16.18
CA SER A 587 -35.78 4.92 -16.37
C SER A 587 -35.06 4.89 -15.02
N GLU A 588 -35.56 4.07 -14.10
CA GLU A 588 -35.05 3.96 -12.72
C GLU A 588 -33.51 3.83 -12.65
N MET A 589 -32.91 3.09 -13.61
CA MET A 589 -31.45 2.92 -13.69
C MET A 589 -30.73 4.24 -14.04
N ASP A 590 -31.27 5.03 -14.97
CA ASP A 590 -30.70 6.31 -15.35
C ASP A 590 -30.83 7.33 -14.22
N ASP A 591 -31.93 7.27 -13.48
CA ASP A 591 -32.15 8.12 -12.29
C ASP A 591 -31.18 7.76 -11.16
N LEU A 592 -30.98 6.48 -10.86
CA LEU A 592 -29.99 6.05 -9.87
C LEU A 592 -28.58 6.49 -10.26
N MET A 593 -28.20 6.34 -11.54
CA MET A 593 -26.90 6.80 -12.02
C MET A 593 -26.78 8.34 -11.94
N TRP A 594 -27.84 9.08 -12.24
CA TRP A 594 -27.84 10.53 -12.09
C TRP A 594 -27.62 10.95 -10.62
N ILE A 595 -28.26 10.27 -9.66
CA ILE A 595 -28.08 10.53 -8.22
C ILE A 595 -26.65 10.17 -7.79
N ALA A 596 -26.11 9.04 -8.27
CA ALA A 596 -24.72 8.67 -8.00
C ALA A 596 -23.75 9.75 -8.51
N GLU A 597 -23.93 10.26 -9.72
CA GLU A 597 -23.11 11.35 -10.27
C GLU A 597 -23.31 12.68 -9.54
N TYR A 598 -24.50 12.94 -8.99
CA TYR A 598 -24.73 14.07 -8.08
C TYR A 598 -23.90 13.92 -6.81
N GLU A 599 -23.90 12.74 -6.18
CA GLU A 599 -23.10 12.48 -4.99
C GLU A 599 -21.59 12.54 -5.29
N ARG A 600 -21.16 12.01 -6.44
CA ARG A 600 -19.77 12.10 -6.90
C ARG A 600 -19.26 13.54 -6.95
N ARG A 601 -20.06 14.48 -7.48
CA ARG A 601 -19.72 15.93 -7.47
C ARG A 601 -19.61 16.49 -6.05
N ALA A 602 -20.49 16.04 -5.14
CA ALA A 602 -20.43 16.46 -3.74
C ALA A 602 -19.18 15.92 -3.03
N VAL A 603 -18.80 14.66 -3.27
CA VAL A 603 -17.56 14.04 -2.75
C VAL A 603 -16.32 14.79 -3.25
N GLU A 604 -16.24 15.11 -4.54
CA GLU A 604 -15.12 15.88 -5.10
C GLU A 604 -15.02 17.28 -4.47
N SER A 605 -16.15 17.95 -4.24
CA SER A 605 -16.18 19.25 -3.54
C SER A 605 -15.70 19.14 -2.10
N ALA A 606 -16.16 18.13 -1.35
CA ALA A 606 -15.72 17.89 0.02
C ALA A 606 -14.22 17.54 0.08
N LEU A 607 -13.72 16.71 -0.84
CA LEU A 607 -12.30 16.37 -0.96
C LEU A 607 -11.44 17.61 -1.28
N ALA A 608 -11.88 18.48 -2.17
CA ALA A 608 -11.18 19.72 -2.51
C ALA A 608 -11.08 20.66 -1.30
N GLN A 609 -12.17 20.81 -0.53
CA GLN A 609 -12.18 21.60 0.70
C GLN A 609 -11.26 20.98 1.78
N LEU A 610 -11.34 19.67 1.98
CA LEU A 610 -10.50 18.96 2.93
C LEU A 610 -9.02 19.10 2.59
N ARG A 611 -8.69 18.97 1.30
CA ARG A 611 -7.34 19.17 0.77
C ARG A 611 -6.82 20.58 1.06
N ALA A 612 -7.59 21.62 0.74
CA ALA A 612 -7.18 23.00 1.00
C ALA A 612 -6.87 23.24 2.50
N GLU A 613 -7.69 22.68 3.40
CA GLU A 613 -7.45 22.78 4.84
C GLU A 613 -6.21 22.03 5.32
N LEU A 614 -5.91 20.87 4.74
CA LEU A 614 -4.72 20.08 5.06
C LEU A 614 -3.46 20.75 4.53
N GLU A 615 -3.49 21.24 3.29
CA GLU A 615 -2.38 21.96 2.65
C GLU A 615 -2.05 23.25 3.42
N ALA A 616 -3.07 24.00 3.86
CA ALA A 616 -2.89 25.19 4.71
C ALA A 616 -2.17 24.90 6.04
N LYS A 617 -2.18 23.64 6.49
CA LYS A 617 -1.47 23.17 7.69
C LYS A 617 -0.16 22.44 7.37
N GLY A 618 0.30 22.47 6.12
CA GLY A 618 1.51 21.78 5.67
C GLY A 618 1.36 20.25 5.57
N GLN A 619 0.14 19.72 5.52
CA GLN A 619 -0.16 18.29 5.45
C GLN A 619 -0.39 17.82 4.00
N ASN A 620 0.46 18.27 3.07
CA ASN A 620 0.33 18.00 1.63
C ASN A 620 0.34 16.48 1.31
N GLU A 621 1.19 15.71 1.98
CA GLU A 621 1.28 14.25 1.80
C GLU A 621 -0.03 13.54 2.16
N VAL A 622 -0.67 13.96 3.26
CA VAL A 622 -1.97 13.43 3.68
C VAL A 622 -3.05 13.79 2.67
N ALA A 623 -3.05 15.02 2.17
CA ALA A 623 -4.01 15.46 1.16
C ALA A 623 -3.89 14.65 -0.15
N MET A 624 -2.67 14.38 -0.60
CA MET A 624 -2.43 13.50 -1.76
C MET A 624 -2.81 12.05 -1.47
N ALA A 625 -2.53 11.54 -0.27
CA ALA A 625 -2.95 10.20 0.16
C ALA A 625 -4.49 10.07 0.17
N LEU A 626 -5.24 11.10 0.56
CA LEU A 626 -6.70 11.09 0.50
C LEU A 626 -7.23 10.98 -0.94
N ARG A 627 -6.57 11.63 -1.91
CA ARG A 627 -6.92 11.45 -3.33
C ARG A 627 -6.77 10.01 -3.78
N LEU A 628 -5.76 9.29 -3.27
CA LEU A 628 -5.58 7.87 -3.55
C LEU A 628 -6.74 7.04 -3.01
N PHE A 629 -7.13 7.25 -1.75
CA PHE A 629 -8.25 6.52 -1.15
C PHE A 629 -9.55 6.73 -1.94
N TYR A 630 -9.86 7.99 -2.29
CA TYR A 630 -11.00 8.33 -3.14
C TYR A 630 -10.95 7.62 -4.49
N ASN A 631 -9.82 7.72 -5.21
CA ASN A 631 -9.68 7.10 -6.53
C ASN A 631 -9.85 5.57 -6.46
N VAL A 632 -9.39 4.91 -5.40
CA VAL A 632 -9.59 3.47 -5.18
C VAL A 632 -11.06 3.13 -4.95
N ALA A 633 -11.74 3.86 -4.05
CA ALA A 633 -13.15 3.64 -3.73
C ALA A 633 -14.05 3.87 -4.96
N ASP A 634 -13.79 4.95 -5.68
CA ASP A 634 -14.49 5.27 -6.93
C ASP A 634 -14.23 4.24 -8.03
N LEU A 635 -12.97 3.78 -8.18
CA LEU A 635 -12.63 2.76 -9.16
C LEU A 635 -13.37 1.43 -8.91
N TYR A 636 -13.53 1.00 -7.65
CA TYR A 636 -14.36 -0.18 -7.36
C TYR A 636 -15.80 0.02 -7.84
N GLY A 637 -16.39 1.19 -7.60
CA GLY A 637 -17.72 1.52 -8.11
C GLY A 637 -17.80 1.43 -9.64
N LEU A 638 -16.83 2.03 -10.35
CA LEU A 638 -16.74 1.97 -11.81
C LEU A 638 -16.55 0.55 -12.34
N ILE A 639 -15.81 -0.30 -11.62
CA ILE A 639 -15.68 -1.73 -11.97
C ILE A 639 -17.05 -2.41 -11.84
N TYR A 640 -17.79 -2.21 -10.73
CA TYR A 640 -19.12 -2.81 -10.54
C TYR A 640 -20.12 -2.39 -11.62
N VAL A 641 -20.08 -1.13 -12.06
CA VAL A 641 -20.92 -0.65 -13.18
C VAL A 641 -20.62 -1.41 -14.48
N GLN A 642 -19.36 -1.76 -14.73
CA GLN A 642 -18.97 -2.52 -15.93
C GLN A 642 -19.16 -4.03 -15.77
N LYS A 643 -18.90 -4.58 -14.58
CA LYS A 643 -18.89 -6.00 -14.29
C LYS A 643 -19.04 -6.26 -12.79
N ASP A 644 -20.05 -7.05 -12.43
CA ASP A 644 -20.17 -7.57 -11.07
C ASP A 644 -19.01 -8.54 -10.76
N ILE A 645 -18.26 -8.23 -9.71
CA ILE A 645 -17.09 -8.98 -9.23
C ILE A 645 -17.33 -9.70 -7.89
N ALA A 646 -18.54 -9.65 -7.35
CA ALA A 646 -18.89 -10.34 -6.11
C ALA A 646 -18.77 -11.87 -6.25
N THR A 647 -18.48 -12.54 -5.12
CA THR A 647 -18.51 -13.99 -5.01
C THR A 647 -19.96 -14.46 -5.01
N GLN A 648 -20.26 -15.57 -5.69
CA GLN A 648 -21.57 -16.21 -5.62
C GLN A 648 -21.48 -17.49 -4.79
N LEU A 649 -22.53 -17.78 -4.02
CA LEU A 649 -22.77 -19.08 -3.42
C LEU A 649 -22.94 -20.12 -4.54
N ARG A 650 -22.36 -21.31 -4.34
CA ARG A 650 -22.44 -22.43 -5.31
C ARG A 650 -23.67 -23.29 -5.10
#